data_AF-A0A537X2N7-F1
#
_entry.id   AF-A0A537X2N7-F1
#
_cell.length_a   1.000
_cell.length_b   1.000
_cell.length_c   1.000
_cell.angle_alpha   90.00
_cell.angle_beta   90.00
_cell.angle_gamma   90.00
#
_symmetry.space_group_name_H-M   'P 1'
#
loop_
_entity.id
_entity.type
_entity.pdbx_description
1 polymer ?
#
loop_
_entity_poly.entity_id
_entity_poly.type
_entity_poly.pdbx_seq_one_letter_code
_entity_poly.pdbx_strand_id
1 'polypeptide(L)'
;MSASSSTSLLHHLTKWRRFWRGRGYATSSGIAKHGIPLDPPTKSRASGERAPDGHRSPHFRKGRRAQALGEGGAQACGGIERQEASSEVADLNVPVPSALRKTSVPEDGVHLGAQEGDVFVGRQRELAELEAGLGDALAGRGRVFLIGGEAGIGKTRLVDELASRARDRGARVLWGRCWEAGGAPAYWPWVQALRSYVRDQDPETLLVQLGSGAPDIAQVLPELRDQFPEVRVSASSDPEGARFRLFDSTVAFLRIAAGVQPLVLVLDDLQAADAPSLLLLRFVASEIDDTHLLLVGLYRDDGPENPHLTSTVAEVARHMATRQTSLAGLERPDVAALIQATVDVQVPPAVIEAVQGQTEGNPLYVNEVIRLLVAEGRLEDTDEATLARAEIPARIREVIGRRLGLLSERCRHVLSLASVLGREFQLDALARASGLPTDELLQIVDEAVAARVVTEMPAASGRMSFSHGLVRDVVFEGLTTAERMRIHRDVGEMLESLYADDPEPHLAELAHHFCEAAPLGEADKAIGYASGAAERAAALLAYEEGVRLFGLALQILERKRPTDAEDRCRLLLALGDCQAREGDLEGAKETFLRAAEVAEKRSMSEQLAAAALGYGGRFVWARAGSDRRLVPLLERALRSQPTGDSRVRARLMSRLAGALRDERSPDELHRLSHEAVEIARRTGDPATLSYALAGSFAATWWPDNAEERLGIATEILQLAIEAGDAERILEGRDWRMVTFHELGDIAAVDREIHASSLLVDELRQPAQRWLVLTSRVMRALFDGRFDEAERLIPEAMRNGDRAQRWDAILSFGIQSYMLRREQGRLDEMEPIITRSLAEYPTRPVLRCVLAHLYRELRRAGDARRVFDQLAADGFGGLKRDNDWLFEMSLLAEVADHLGDADRAGTLLELLRPYAGHHATSGGEVSTGSMARCVGILAAALRGWDEAEALFDLALDRNGAMGSRPWVAYTQYDYARMLFGRDAPGDREHAENLLAEAAATGEQLGMRALGQKIGAMLGTEGTRLGAVTMQDGSAKEPVRRGNVFRREGEYWSITFEDETFRLKDSKGLHYLAELLANPGREFLALDLMTAGRATRSGANARALRSETGYTLRGDPGGSGELLDTRAKEAYRGRLQELESEIDEAEERADHERAARALDERDLLARELAVAIGIGGRDRRAPSDAERARVNVTKAIKTALARIREQEPALWHHLANTIRTGTFCSYVPDPRVPTTWHV
;
A
#
# COMPACT_ATOMS: atom_id res chain seq x y z
N MET A 1 58.34 20.01 23.92
CA MET A 1 59.35 19.05 24.44
C MET A 1 58.63 17.85 25.04
N SER A 2 59.25 16.67 25.04
CA SER A 2 58.85 15.44 25.79
C SER A 2 57.35 15.05 25.82
N ALA A 3 57.00 13.96 25.14
CA ALA A 3 55.75 13.24 25.35
C ALA A 3 55.89 12.16 26.45
N SER A 4 54.80 11.78 27.11
CA SER A 4 54.74 10.57 27.95
C SER A 4 53.32 10.05 28.19
N SER A 5 53.13 8.76 27.92
CA SER A 5 52.15 7.82 28.53
C SER A 5 50.64 8.17 28.55
N SER A 6 49.90 7.34 27.82
CA SER A 6 48.46 7.06 27.91
C SER A 6 47.96 6.65 29.31
N THR A 7 46.64 6.41 29.40
CA THR A 7 45.89 5.66 30.45
C THR A 7 45.08 6.49 31.45
N SER A 8 43.95 7.08 31.00
CA SER A 8 42.82 7.41 31.89
C SER A 8 41.50 7.57 31.13
N LEU A 9 40.86 6.45 30.75
CA LEU A 9 39.49 6.46 30.20
C LEU A 9 38.73 5.15 30.49
N LEU A 10 38.92 4.61 31.71
CA LEU A 10 38.31 3.36 32.18
C LEU A 10 37.90 3.49 33.66
N HIS A 11 37.16 4.56 33.99
CA HIS A 11 36.88 4.92 35.40
C HIS A 11 35.49 5.50 35.69
N HIS A 12 34.47 5.30 34.83
CA HIS A 12 33.12 5.81 35.10
C HIS A 12 31.95 4.80 34.95
N LEU A 13 32.24 3.51 34.76
CA LEU A 13 31.23 2.42 34.72
C LEU A 13 31.22 1.56 36.00
N THR A 14 31.23 2.17 37.19
CA THR A 14 31.21 1.39 38.46
C THR A 14 30.60 2.12 39.68
N LYS A 15 29.56 2.95 39.49
CA LYS A 15 29.03 3.84 40.56
C LYS A 15 27.51 3.84 40.86
N TRP A 16 26.76 2.80 40.49
CA TRP A 16 25.32 2.68 40.82
C TRP A 16 24.88 1.36 41.51
N ARG A 17 25.79 0.69 42.24
CA ARG A 17 25.48 -0.55 43.00
C ARG A 17 25.63 -0.44 44.53
N ARG A 18 25.56 0.78 45.09
CA ARG A 18 25.83 0.99 46.53
C ARG A 18 25.11 2.16 47.20
N PHE A 19 23.80 2.28 46.98
CA PHE A 19 22.88 2.99 47.88
C PHE A 19 21.76 2.03 48.32
N TRP A 20 21.12 2.32 49.46
CA TRP A 20 19.96 1.59 50.02
C TRP A 20 20.15 0.12 50.47
N ARG A 21 21.15 -0.14 51.33
CA ARG A 21 21.00 -1.09 52.47
C ARG A 21 21.84 -0.66 53.69
N GLY A 22 21.20 -0.32 54.81
CA GLY A 22 21.84 -0.37 56.14
C GLY A 22 21.41 0.68 57.19
N ARG A 23 20.86 0.18 58.32
CA ARG A 23 20.52 0.87 59.60
C ARG A 23 19.27 1.78 59.56
N GLY A 24 18.37 1.75 60.57
CA GLY A 24 18.24 0.79 61.67
C GLY A 24 17.37 1.28 62.85
N TYR A 25 16.96 0.33 63.72
CA TYR A 25 16.22 0.49 65.00
C TYR A 25 14.73 0.91 64.91
N ALA A 26 13.85 0.66 65.89
CA ALA A 26 13.71 -0.46 66.87
C ALA A 26 12.38 -0.32 67.67
N THR A 27 12.02 -1.37 68.44
CA THR A 27 10.89 -1.45 69.42
C THR A 27 9.48 -1.54 68.79
N SER A 28 8.47 -2.19 69.41
CA SER A 28 8.36 -2.83 70.74
C SER A 28 7.48 -4.10 70.74
N SER A 29 7.76 -5.03 71.67
CA SER A 29 6.92 -6.09 72.29
C SER A 29 5.46 -6.34 71.83
N GLY A 30 4.94 -7.58 71.77
CA GLY A 30 5.52 -8.91 72.11
C GLY A 30 4.48 -9.87 72.74
N ILE A 31 4.94 -11.06 73.18
CA ILE A 31 4.24 -12.06 74.05
C ILE A 31 3.10 -12.88 73.39
N ALA A 32 2.98 -14.22 73.53
CA ALA A 32 3.93 -15.29 73.94
C ALA A 32 3.34 -16.72 73.72
N LYS A 33 4.21 -17.76 73.78
CA LYS A 33 3.94 -19.21 74.06
C LYS A 33 3.16 -20.01 73.00
N HIS A 34 3.29 -21.34 72.86
CA HIS A 34 4.24 -22.37 73.34
C HIS A 34 4.12 -23.61 72.41
N GLY A 35 5.14 -24.49 72.31
CA GLY A 35 4.97 -25.84 71.75
C GLY A 35 6.15 -26.38 70.91
N ILE A 36 6.67 -27.56 71.26
CA ILE A 36 7.74 -28.34 70.61
C ILE A 36 7.58 -29.82 71.07
N PRO A 37 8.13 -30.88 70.44
CA PRO A 37 8.50 -31.18 69.02
C PRO A 37 7.85 -32.53 68.53
N LEU A 38 8.42 -33.15 67.47
CA LEU A 38 8.46 -34.59 67.10
C LEU A 38 7.35 -35.23 66.21
N ASP A 39 7.71 -35.44 64.93
CA ASP A 39 7.93 -36.72 64.21
C ASP A 39 6.89 -37.89 64.16
N PRO A 40 6.99 -38.80 63.15
CA PRO A 40 5.85 -39.55 62.58
C PRO A 40 5.76 -41.03 63.07
N PRO A 41 4.76 -41.86 62.63
CA PRO A 41 4.95 -42.67 61.39
C PRO A 41 3.68 -43.23 60.65
N THR A 42 3.87 -43.58 59.37
CA THR A 42 3.36 -44.76 58.58
C THR A 42 1.93 -45.36 58.68
N LYS A 43 1.34 -45.60 57.47
CA LYS A 43 0.66 -46.86 56.96
C LYS A 43 -0.58 -47.40 57.73
N SER A 44 -1.45 -48.26 57.18
CA SER A 44 -1.56 -49.05 55.91
C SER A 44 -3.03 -48.99 55.40
N ARG A 45 -3.71 -49.87 54.62
CA ARG A 45 -3.63 -51.22 53.97
C ARG A 45 -4.83 -51.21 52.95
N ALA A 46 -5.12 -52.07 51.96
CA ALA A 46 -4.63 -53.26 51.22
C ALA A 46 -5.53 -53.33 49.92
N SER A 47 -5.65 -54.32 49.02
CA SER A 47 -4.92 -55.49 48.43
C SER A 47 -5.87 -56.06 47.34
N GLY A 48 -5.47 -56.71 46.24
CA GLY A 48 -4.14 -57.09 45.71
C GLY A 48 -4.26 -58.15 44.59
N GLU A 49 -3.12 -58.64 44.08
CA GLU A 49 -2.95 -59.78 43.14
C GLU A 49 -3.49 -59.62 41.69
N ARG A 50 -2.88 -60.15 40.61
CA ARG A 50 -1.77 -61.13 40.43
C ARG A 50 -0.88 -60.79 39.19
N ALA A 51 0.16 -61.61 38.90
CA ALA A 51 1.21 -61.41 37.88
C ALA A 51 1.27 -62.64 36.88
N PRO A 52 2.25 -62.87 35.93
CA PRO A 52 3.58 -62.25 35.74
C PRO A 52 4.09 -62.05 34.26
N ASP A 53 5.41 -61.75 34.12
CA ASP A 53 6.35 -61.83 32.97
C ASP A 53 6.21 -60.84 31.77
N GLY A 54 7.31 -60.35 31.14
CA GLY A 54 8.74 -60.48 31.51
C GLY A 54 9.78 -59.72 30.65
N HIS A 55 10.82 -59.19 31.35
CA HIS A 55 12.23 -58.95 30.94
C HIS A 55 12.72 -57.98 29.80
N ARG A 56 13.45 -56.94 30.27
CA ARG A 56 14.80 -56.44 29.84
C ARG A 56 14.99 -55.45 28.67
N SER A 57 15.72 -54.36 28.98
CA SER A 57 16.44 -53.45 28.07
C SER A 57 17.79 -54.05 27.57
N PRO A 58 18.49 -53.36 26.65
CA PRO A 58 19.80 -52.81 27.06
C PRO A 58 20.13 -51.40 26.49
N HIS A 59 21.11 -50.73 27.12
CA HIS A 59 21.84 -49.60 26.51
C HIS A 59 22.73 -50.07 25.34
N PHE A 60 23.13 -49.14 24.46
CA PHE A 60 24.42 -49.26 23.77
C PHE A 60 25.28 -47.99 23.87
N ARG A 61 26.59 -48.16 23.71
CA ARG A 61 27.64 -47.23 24.18
C ARG A 61 28.66 -47.02 23.06
N LYS A 62 29.08 -45.77 22.78
CA LYS A 62 30.11 -45.47 21.76
C LYS A 62 31.44 -46.17 22.12
N GLY A 63 32.06 -46.85 21.14
CA GLY A 63 33.27 -47.66 21.31
C GLY A 63 34.30 -47.41 20.18
N ARG A 64 35.58 -47.28 20.55
CA ARG A 64 36.69 -46.75 19.71
C ARG A 64 37.43 -47.78 18.85
N ARG A 65 37.94 -47.33 17.69
CA ARG A 65 39.26 -47.59 17.03
C ARG A 65 39.23 -46.92 15.62
N ALA A 66 40.28 -46.49 14.93
CA ALA A 66 41.72 -46.18 15.14
C ALA A 66 42.24 -45.54 13.80
N GLN A 67 43.41 -44.90 13.59
CA GLN A 67 44.60 -44.44 14.33
C GLN A 67 45.30 -43.39 13.40
N ALA A 68 45.63 -42.15 13.78
CA ALA A 68 46.80 -41.67 14.55
C ALA A 68 47.84 -40.93 13.67
N LEU A 69 48.74 -40.15 14.32
CA LEU A 69 49.72 -39.18 13.76
C LEU A 69 49.09 -37.86 13.25
N GLY A 70 49.64 -36.66 13.51
CA GLY A 70 50.86 -36.29 14.23
C GLY A 70 50.72 -35.01 15.10
N GLU A 71 51.78 -34.66 15.82
CA GLU A 71 51.82 -33.63 16.88
C GLU A 71 52.21 -32.22 16.36
N GLY A 72 51.94 -31.14 17.09
CA GLY A 72 52.43 -29.81 16.70
C GLY A 72 51.98 -28.57 17.50
N GLY A 73 52.53 -28.39 18.71
CA GLY A 73 52.84 -27.10 19.38
C GLY A 73 51.87 -25.90 19.35
N ALA A 74 51.50 -25.39 20.52
CA ALA A 74 50.89 -24.07 20.70
C ALA A 74 51.92 -23.01 21.15
N GLN A 75 51.83 -21.77 20.63
CA GLN A 75 52.36 -20.57 21.28
C GLN A 75 51.66 -19.30 20.77
N ALA A 76 51.96 -18.13 21.37
CA ALA A 76 51.12 -16.93 21.31
C ALA A 76 51.91 -15.61 21.25
N CYS A 77 51.16 -14.50 21.13
CA CYS A 77 51.54 -13.09 21.29
C CYS A 77 52.18 -12.35 20.09
N GLY A 78 51.81 -11.06 19.95
CA GLY A 78 52.25 -10.13 18.90
C GLY A 78 51.29 -10.07 17.69
N GLY A 79 50.65 -8.96 17.31
CA GLY A 79 50.57 -7.62 17.95
C GLY A 79 51.28 -6.52 17.15
N ILE A 80 50.58 -5.39 16.93
CA ILE A 80 50.98 -4.18 16.18
C ILE A 80 51.33 -4.42 14.68
N GLU A 81 51.10 -3.52 13.71
CA GLU A 81 50.65 -2.11 13.71
C GLU A 81 49.45 -1.86 12.77
N ARG A 82 48.75 -0.73 12.96
CA ARG A 82 47.94 -0.09 11.89
C ARG A 82 48.85 0.85 11.11
N GLN A 83 48.69 0.93 9.79
CA GLN A 83 49.25 2.01 9.00
C GLN A 83 48.14 2.63 8.13
N GLU A 84 47.99 3.95 8.24
CA GLU A 84 47.02 4.72 7.47
C GLU A 84 47.62 5.04 6.08
N ALA A 85 46.82 4.86 5.02
CA ALA A 85 47.17 5.29 3.67
C ALA A 85 45.92 5.75 2.92
N SER A 86 45.84 7.04 2.63
CA SER A 86 44.75 7.67 1.88
C SER A 86 45.21 8.04 0.47
N SER A 87 44.60 7.48 -0.57
CA SER A 87 44.58 8.10 -1.92
C SER A 87 43.58 7.43 -2.87
N GLU A 88 43.24 8.17 -3.91
CA GLU A 88 42.20 7.89 -4.92
C GLU A 88 42.48 6.67 -5.81
N VAL A 89 41.42 5.94 -6.17
CA VAL A 89 41.28 5.18 -7.43
C VAL A 89 39.78 5.30 -7.80
N ALA A 90 39.32 5.97 -8.87
CA ALA A 90 39.71 6.00 -10.29
C ALA A 90 39.23 4.76 -11.08
N ASP A 91 38.78 4.96 -12.32
CA ASP A 91 38.16 3.91 -13.13
C ASP A 91 39.11 2.76 -13.45
N LEU A 92 38.72 1.53 -13.09
CA LEU A 92 39.37 0.30 -13.52
C LEU A 92 38.35 -0.68 -14.10
N ASN A 93 38.05 -0.47 -15.38
CA ASN A 93 37.33 -1.42 -16.23
C ASN A 93 38.22 -2.67 -16.46
N VAL A 94 37.91 -3.79 -15.80
CA VAL A 94 38.69 -5.04 -15.88
C VAL A 94 38.06 -5.98 -16.92
N PRO A 95 38.78 -6.36 -18.00
CA PRO A 95 38.26 -7.28 -19.00
C PRO A 95 38.26 -8.73 -18.48
N VAL A 96 37.09 -9.38 -18.50
CA VAL A 96 36.93 -10.80 -18.13
C VAL A 96 37.64 -11.71 -19.16
N PRO A 97 38.54 -12.62 -18.76
CA PRO A 97 39.28 -13.47 -19.71
C PRO A 97 38.40 -14.54 -20.39
N SER A 98 38.16 -14.39 -21.69
CA SER A 98 37.33 -15.31 -22.48
C SER A 98 38.07 -16.59 -22.91
N ALA A 99 38.26 -17.56 -22.00
CA ALA A 99 38.78 -18.89 -22.37
C ALA A 99 38.45 -20.04 -21.40
N LEU A 100 37.38 -20.80 -21.66
CA LEU A 100 37.34 -22.26 -21.45
C LEU A 100 36.13 -22.89 -22.18
N ARG A 101 36.36 -23.51 -23.34
CA ARG A 101 35.34 -24.34 -24.03
C ARG A 101 35.38 -25.78 -23.51
N LYS A 102 34.28 -26.24 -22.90
CA LYS A 102 33.81 -27.64 -22.67
C LYS A 102 32.71 -27.60 -21.60
N THR A 103 31.60 -28.36 -21.66
CA THR A 103 31.10 -29.30 -22.69
C THR A 103 29.58 -29.30 -22.63
N SER A 104 28.89 -29.47 -23.76
CA SER A 104 27.42 -29.48 -23.79
C SER A 104 26.82 -30.69 -23.06
N VAL A 105 25.95 -30.42 -22.09
CA VAL A 105 24.98 -31.35 -21.47
C VAL A 105 23.59 -30.88 -21.92
N PRO A 106 22.59 -31.77 -22.12
CA PRO A 106 21.28 -31.37 -22.65
C PRO A 106 20.51 -30.37 -21.76
N GLU A 107 19.60 -29.63 -22.40
CA GLU A 107 18.83 -28.53 -21.81
C GLU A 107 17.47 -29.06 -21.30
N ASP A 108 17.32 -29.26 -19.98
CA ASP A 108 16.06 -29.72 -19.35
C ASP A 108 15.20 -28.54 -18.84
N GLY A 109 14.88 -27.60 -19.74
CA GLY A 109 13.79 -26.64 -19.57
C GLY A 109 12.49 -27.19 -20.16
N VAL A 110 11.31 -26.85 -19.60
CA VAL A 110 10.04 -27.46 -20.03
C VAL A 110 9.64 -27.05 -21.45
N HIS A 111 10.08 -27.84 -22.43
CA HIS A 111 9.68 -27.70 -23.83
C HIS A 111 8.27 -28.22 -24.05
N LEU A 112 7.34 -27.30 -24.32
CA LEU A 112 6.33 -27.57 -25.34
C LEU A 112 7.07 -27.58 -26.68
N GLY A 113 7.29 -28.77 -27.23
CA GLY A 113 7.87 -28.92 -28.56
C GLY A 113 7.01 -28.20 -29.60
N ALA A 114 7.63 -27.45 -30.50
CA ALA A 114 6.95 -27.02 -31.71
C ALA A 114 6.47 -28.28 -32.45
N GLN A 115 5.19 -28.34 -32.81
CA GLN A 115 4.74 -29.37 -33.75
C GLN A 115 5.44 -29.12 -35.09
N GLU A 116 6.09 -30.15 -35.63
CA GLU A 116 6.67 -30.12 -36.97
C GLU A 116 5.54 -30.03 -38.02
N GLY A 117 5.06 -28.81 -38.31
CA GLY A 117 4.01 -28.55 -39.30
C GLY A 117 3.43 -27.14 -39.30
N ASP A 118 2.98 -26.63 -38.15
CA ASP A 118 2.09 -25.44 -38.10
C ASP A 118 2.83 -24.11 -38.36
N VAL A 119 2.79 -23.67 -39.62
CA VAL A 119 3.29 -22.37 -40.12
C VAL A 119 2.72 -21.20 -39.31
N PHE A 120 3.55 -20.21 -38.98
CA PHE A 120 3.07 -18.94 -38.40
C PHE A 120 2.47 -18.05 -39.49
N VAL A 121 1.16 -17.80 -39.42
CA VAL A 121 0.37 -17.09 -40.43
C VAL A 121 -0.27 -15.82 -39.85
N GLY A 122 -0.28 -14.74 -40.64
CA GLY A 122 -0.73 -13.41 -40.22
C GLY A 122 0.16 -12.74 -39.17
N ARG A 123 -0.42 -11.76 -38.46
CA ARG A 123 0.13 -11.08 -37.28
C ARG A 123 1.47 -10.36 -37.47
N GLN A 124 1.94 -10.12 -38.70
CA GLN A 124 3.27 -9.55 -38.92
C GLN A 124 3.40 -8.12 -38.39
N ARG A 125 2.29 -7.38 -38.26
CA ARG A 125 2.28 -6.07 -37.60
C ARG A 125 2.43 -6.20 -36.08
N GLU A 126 1.59 -7.01 -35.44
CA GLU A 126 1.61 -7.19 -33.98
C GLU A 126 2.95 -7.76 -33.51
N LEU A 127 3.53 -8.68 -34.29
CA LEU A 127 4.87 -9.21 -34.08
C LEU A 127 5.95 -8.13 -34.24
N ALA A 128 5.87 -7.26 -35.26
CA ALA A 128 6.81 -6.15 -35.42
C ALA A 128 6.71 -5.10 -34.31
N GLU A 129 5.50 -4.83 -33.77
CA GLU A 129 5.34 -3.98 -32.58
C GLU A 129 6.01 -4.61 -31.34
N LEU A 130 5.94 -5.94 -31.17
CA LEU A 130 6.64 -6.69 -30.12
C LEU A 130 8.17 -6.75 -30.32
N GLU A 131 8.65 -6.95 -31.55
CA GLU A 131 10.08 -6.99 -31.89
C GLU A 131 10.77 -5.63 -31.70
N ALA A 132 10.03 -4.53 -31.91
CA ALA A 132 10.46 -3.19 -31.55
C ALA A 132 10.56 -3.02 -30.02
N GLY A 133 9.60 -3.55 -29.27
CA GLY A 133 9.64 -3.60 -27.80
C GLY A 133 10.83 -4.40 -27.25
N LEU A 134 11.13 -5.56 -27.85
CA LEU A 134 12.33 -6.34 -27.59
C LEU A 134 13.61 -5.56 -27.96
N GLY A 135 13.59 -4.77 -29.04
CA GLY A 135 14.69 -3.88 -29.41
C GLY A 135 14.93 -2.75 -28.40
N ASP A 136 13.88 -2.21 -27.79
CA ASP A 136 13.98 -1.24 -26.69
C ASP A 136 14.57 -1.90 -25.43
N ALA A 137 14.06 -3.07 -25.02
CA ALA A 137 14.56 -3.79 -23.83
C ALA A 137 16.03 -4.23 -23.99
N LEU A 138 16.42 -4.77 -25.15
CA LEU A 138 17.83 -5.06 -25.46
C LEU A 138 18.72 -3.81 -25.37
N ALA A 139 18.16 -2.62 -25.63
CA ALA A 139 18.84 -1.33 -25.52
C ALA A 139 18.60 -0.59 -24.18
N GLY A 140 18.18 -1.31 -23.13
CA GLY A 140 18.07 -0.81 -21.75
C GLY A 140 16.83 0.04 -21.45
N ARG A 141 15.80 -0.02 -22.31
CA ARG A 141 14.51 0.65 -22.09
C ARG A 141 13.42 -0.38 -21.91
N GLY A 142 12.93 -0.56 -20.69
CA GLY A 142 11.95 -1.61 -20.39
C GLY A 142 10.60 -1.35 -21.05
N ARG A 143 9.85 -2.42 -21.32
CA ARG A 143 8.54 -2.36 -21.99
C ARG A 143 7.57 -3.37 -21.39
N VAL A 144 6.31 -2.96 -21.22
CA VAL A 144 5.20 -3.88 -20.91
C VAL A 144 4.32 -4.02 -22.14
N PHE A 145 3.95 -5.25 -22.50
CA PHE A 145 2.89 -5.52 -23.47
C PHE A 145 1.75 -6.26 -22.78
N LEU A 146 0.55 -5.70 -22.84
CA LEU A 146 -0.68 -6.35 -22.38
C LEU A 146 -1.49 -6.75 -23.61
N ILE A 147 -1.58 -8.05 -23.88
CA ILE A 147 -2.22 -8.59 -25.09
C ILE A 147 -3.55 -9.26 -24.70
N GLY A 148 -4.64 -8.58 -25.04
CA GLY A 148 -6.01 -9.11 -24.99
C GLY A 148 -6.39 -9.83 -26.27
N GLY A 149 -7.55 -10.48 -26.24
CA GLY A 149 -8.18 -11.19 -27.34
C GLY A 149 -8.86 -12.47 -26.84
N GLU A 150 -9.69 -13.07 -27.68
CA GLU A 150 -10.50 -14.26 -27.32
C GLU A 150 -9.68 -15.52 -26.98
N ALA A 151 -10.35 -16.55 -26.48
CA ALA A 151 -9.84 -17.91 -26.47
C ALA A 151 -9.50 -18.39 -27.90
N GLY A 152 -8.31 -18.98 -28.09
CA GLY A 152 -7.86 -19.52 -29.38
C GLY A 152 -7.36 -18.49 -30.42
N ILE A 153 -7.46 -17.19 -30.16
CA ILE A 153 -7.19 -16.10 -31.11
C ILE A 153 -5.72 -15.96 -31.58
N GLY A 154 -4.80 -16.70 -30.95
CA GLY A 154 -3.36 -16.74 -31.27
C GLY A 154 -2.41 -16.10 -30.26
N LYS A 155 -2.89 -15.61 -29.10
CA LYS A 155 -2.09 -14.91 -28.06
C LYS A 155 -0.76 -15.61 -27.73
N THR A 156 -0.82 -16.83 -27.20
CA THR A 156 0.37 -17.62 -26.81
C THR A 156 1.30 -17.84 -28.00
N ARG A 157 0.77 -18.22 -29.18
CA ARG A 157 1.54 -18.51 -30.40
C ARG A 157 2.31 -17.29 -30.94
N LEU A 158 1.75 -16.08 -30.82
CA LEU A 158 2.42 -14.82 -31.13
C LEU A 158 3.62 -14.56 -30.20
N VAL A 159 3.50 -14.92 -28.92
CA VAL A 159 4.58 -14.78 -27.94
C VAL A 159 5.60 -15.93 -28.01
N ASP A 160 5.21 -17.13 -28.43
CA ASP A 160 6.14 -18.22 -28.73
C ASP A 160 7.10 -17.85 -29.88
N GLU A 161 6.56 -17.22 -30.94
CA GLU A 161 7.34 -16.71 -32.07
C GLU A 161 8.31 -15.59 -31.61
N LEU A 162 7.82 -14.63 -30.83
CA LEU A 162 8.65 -13.61 -30.19
C LEU A 162 9.74 -14.23 -29.30
N ALA A 163 9.40 -15.27 -28.53
CA ALA A 163 10.31 -15.97 -27.63
C ALA A 163 11.40 -16.74 -28.38
N SER A 164 11.14 -17.27 -29.57
CA SER A 164 12.22 -17.81 -30.43
C SER A 164 13.19 -16.70 -30.80
N ARG A 165 12.69 -15.61 -31.39
CA ARG A 165 13.51 -14.48 -31.86
C ARG A 165 14.22 -13.73 -30.73
N ALA A 166 13.69 -13.79 -29.50
CA ALA A 166 14.35 -13.30 -28.30
C ALA A 166 15.60 -14.12 -27.95
N ARG A 167 15.50 -15.45 -27.97
CA ARG A 167 16.64 -16.36 -27.76
C ARG A 167 17.70 -16.19 -28.85
N ASP A 168 17.28 -16.10 -30.12
CA ASP A 168 18.17 -15.85 -31.27
C ASP A 168 18.94 -14.52 -31.15
N ARG A 169 18.37 -13.54 -30.44
CA ARG A 169 18.98 -12.23 -30.12
C ARG A 169 19.68 -12.19 -28.76
N GLY A 170 19.84 -13.34 -28.10
CA GLY A 170 20.59 -13.49 -26.84
C GLY A 170 19.83 -13.15 -25.56
N ALA A 171 18.53 -12.84 -25.63
CA ALA A 171 17.70 -12.61 -24.45
C ALA A 171 17.21 -13.93 -23.85
N ARG A 172 17.12 -14.01 -22.51
CA ARG A 172 16.59 -15.18 -21.80
C ARG A 172 15.08 -15.02 -21.60
N VAL A 173 14.33 -16.03 -22.01
CA VAL A 173 12.85 -16.02 -21.91
C VAL A 173 12.42 -16.84 -20.70
N LEU A 174 11.63 -16.23 -19.82
CA LEU A 174 11.02 -16.84 -18.64
C LEU A 174 9.51 -16.88 -18.82
N TRP A 175 8.88 -17.97 -18.39
CA TRP A 175 7.42 -18.15 -18.46
C TRP A 175 6.83 -18.44 -17.09
N GLY A 176 5.77 -17.71 -16.76
CA GLY A 176 4.78 -18.05 -15.76
C GLY A 176 3.43 -18.27 -16.43
N ARG A 177 2.65 -19.25 -15.96
CA ARG A 177 1.28 -19.50 -16.42
C ARG A 177 0.34 -19.56 -15.23
N CYS A 178 -0.75 -18.82 -15.32
CA CYS A 178 -1.84 -18.94 -14.37
C CYS A 178 -2.56 -20.30 -14.52
N TRP A 179 -3.19 -20.77 -13.44
CA TRP A 179 -3.69 -22.15 -13.37
C TRP A 179 -5.22 -22.17 -13.44
N GLU A 180 -5.74 -22.37 -14.64
CA GLU A 180 -7.18 -22.31 -14.96
C GLU A 180 -8.04 -23.44 -14.34
N ALA A 181 -7.45 -24.34 -13.54
CA ALA A 181 -8.17 -25.34 -12.76
C ALA A 181 -8.39 -24.93 -11.29
N GLY A 182 -7.89 -23.77 -10.85
CA GLY A 182 -8.04 -23.31 -9.46
C GLY A 182 -7.11 -24.03 -8.48
N GLY A 183 -6.97 -23.47 -7.27
CA GLY A 183 -6.10 -24.05 -6.23
C GLY A 183 -4.59 -23.87 -6.45
N ALA A 184 -4.17 -22.95 -7.32
CA ALA A 184 -2.76 -22.59 -7.44
C ALA A 184 -2.21 -22.00 -6.13
N PRO A 185 -0.93 -22.20 -5.79
CA PRO A 185 -0.27 -21.42 -4.74
C PRO A 185 -0.31 -19.92 -5.04
N ALA A 186 -0.25 -19.07 -4.02
CA ALA A 186 -0.14 -17.62 -4.23
C ALA A 186 1.15 -17.25 -5.00
N TYR A 187 1.10 -16.19 -5.81
CA TYR A 187 2.21 -15.76 -6.69
C TYR A 187 2.64 -16.80 -7.74
N TRP A 188 1.85 -17.84 -8.06
CA TRP A 188 2.27 -18.98 -8.90
C TRP A 188 2.98 -18.67 -10.22
N PRO A 189 2.51 -17.76 -11.11
CA PRO A 189 3.22 -17.47 -12.35
C PRO A 189 4.60 -16.83 -12.09
N TRP A 190 4.74 -16.03 -11.03
CA TRP A 190 6.03 -15.48 -10.60
C TRP A 190 6.94 -16.57 -10.01
N VAL A 191 6.39 -17.45 -9.16
CA VAL A 191 7.08 -18.64 -8.63
C VAL A 191 7.67 -19.48 -9.77
N GLN A 192 6.89 -19.77 -10.81
CA GLN A 192 7.35 -20.54 -11.97
C GLN A 192 8.51 -19.86 -12.71
N ALA A 193 8.34 -18.59 -13.08
CA ALA A 193 9.35 -17.84 -13.85
C ALA A 193 10.67 -17.68 -13.07
N LEU A 194 10.58 -17.30 -11.78
CA LEU A 194 11.73 -17.10 -10.92
C LEU A 194 12.42 -18.43 -10.58
N ARG A 195 11.66 -19.51 -10.32
CA ARG A 195 12.21 -20.87 -10.12
C ARG A 195 12.96 -21.38 -11.36
N SER A 196 12.43 -21.13 -12.55
CA SER A 196 13.14 -21.48 -13.79
C SER A 196 14.45 -20.69 -13.89
N TYR A 197 14.42 -19.38 -13.63
CA TYR A 197 15.65 -18.58 -13.68
C TYR A 197 16.71 -19.09 -12.69
N VAL A 198 16.32 -19.34 -11.43
CA VAL A 198 17.16 -19.83 -10.33
C VAL A 198 17.84 -21.17 -10.65
N ARG A 199 17.13 -22.11 -11.29
CA ARG A 199 17.66 -23.45 -11.58
C ARG A 199 18.81 -23.46 -12.57
N ASP A 200 18.82 -22.54 -13.53
CA ASP A 200 19.86 -22.44 -14.56
C ASP A 200 20.89 -21.31 -14.27
N GLN A 201 21.09 -20.93 -13.01
CA GLN A 201 22.21 -20.08 -12.56
C GLN A 201 23.15 -20.82 -11.62
N ASP A 202 24.43 -20.42 -11.61
CA ASP A 202 25.36 -20.87 -10.58
C ASP A 202 25.09 -20.15 -9.24
N PRO A 203 25.36 -20.79 -8.08
CA PRO A 203 25.02 -20.21 -6.79
C PRO A 203 25.77 -18.90 -6.44
N GLU A 204 27.00 -18.69 -6.95
CA GLU A 204 27.78 -17.49 -6.64
C GLU A 204 27.21 -16.27 -7.36
N THR A 205 26.94 -16.39 -8.66
CA THR A 205 26.23 -15.38 -9.46
C THR A 205 24.83 -15.12 -8.91
N LEU A 206 24.08 -16.17 -8.55
CA LEU A 206 22.74 -16.03 -8.01
C LEU A 206 22.70 -15.27 -6.68
N LEU A 207 23.64 -15.54 -5.76
CA LEU A 207 23.74 -14.80 -4.51
C LEU A 207 24.01 -13.30 -4.75
N VAL A 208 24.86 -12.96 -5.72
CA VAL A 208 25.15 -11.56 -6.11
C VAL A 208 23.93 -10.89 -6.73
N GLN A 209 23.14 -11.61 -7.54
CA GLN A 209 21.91 -11.09 -8.16
C GLN A 209 20.78 -10.88 -7.14
N LEU A 210 20.61 -11.80 -6.18
CA LEU A 210 19.63 -11.68 -5.09
C LEU A 210 20.01 -10.56 -4.09
N GLY A 211 21.31 -10.42 -3.81
CA GLY A 211 21.87 -9.41 -2.92
C GLY A 211 21.20 -9.39 -1.54
N SER A 212 20.89 -8.20 -1.03
CA SER A 212 20.16 -8.02 0.23
C SER A 212 18.71 -8.51 0.19
N GLY A 213 18.14 -8.74 -1.00
CA GLY A 213 16.76 -9.20 -1.20
C GLY A 213 16.56 -10.71 -1.14
N ALA A 214 17.65 -11.48 -1.01
CA ALA A 214 17.60 -12.93 -0.86
C ALA A 214 16.61 -13.43 0.21
N PRO A 215 16.51 -12.82 1.42
CA PRO A 215 15.58 -13.30 2.46
C PRO A 215 14.11 -13.07 2.10
N ASP A 216 13.76 -12.03 1.35
CA ASP A 216 12.37 -11.78 0.96
C ASP A 216 11.96 -12.71 -0.19
N ILE A 217 12.80 -12.87 -1.21
CA ILE A 217 12.52 -13.80 -2.32
C ILE A 217 12.47 -15.26 -1.82
N ALA A 218 13.31 -15.61 -0.84
CA ALA A 218 13.27 -16.90 -0.15
C ALA A 218 12.01 -17.12 0.72
N GLN A 219 11.07 -16.17 0.80
CA GLN A 219 9.72 -16.43 1.31
C GLN A 219 8.88 -17.17 0.26
N VAL A 220 8.94 -16.73 -1.00
CA VAL A 220 8.15 -17.25 -2.13
C VAL A 220 8.86 -18.41 -2.87
N LEU A 221 10.19 -18.50 -2.78
CA LEU A 221 10.99 -19.64 -3.23
C LEU A 221 11.75 -20.29 -2.06
N PRO A 222 11.13 -21.24 -1.33
CA PRO A 222 11.77 -21.94 -0.21
C PRO A 222 13.09 -22.62 -0.57
N GLU A 223 13.26 -23.07 -1.83
CA GLU A 223 14.45 -23.77 -2.31
C GLU A 223 15.74 -22.94 -2.20
N LEU A 224 15.63 -21.60 -2.15
CA LEU A 224 16.78 -20.71 -1.89
C LEU A 224 17.34 -20.88 -0.48
N ARG A 225 16.54 -21.32 0.50
CA ARG A 225 16.99 -21.56 1.88
C ARG A 225 17.85 -22.82 2.00
N ASP A 226 17.53 -23.84 1.19
CA ASP A 226 18.30 -25.08 1.13
C ASP A 226 19.65 -24.87 0.42
N GLN A 227 19.71 -23.93 -0.53
CA GLN A 227 20.94 -23.54 -1.23
C GLN A 227 21.82 -22.57 -0.42
N PHE A 228 21.22 -21.65 0.35
CA PHE A 228 21.92 -20.60 1.09
C PHE A 228 21.48 -20.53 2.57
N PRO A 229 21.93 -21.45 3.45
CA PRO A 229 21.47 -21.54 4.84
C PRO A 229 21.76 -20.31 5.72
N GLU A 230 22.72 -19.47 5.31
CA GLU A 230 23.01 -18.15 5.90
C GLU A 230 21.92 -17.10 5.64
N VAL A 231 21.04 -17.28 4.65
CA VAL A 231 19.94 -16.37 4.32
C VAL A 231 18.82 -16.48 5.36
N ARG A 232 18.94 -15.66 6.42
CA ARG A 232 17.94 -15.58 7.48
C ARG A 232 16.81 -14.62 7.11
N VAL A 233 15.61 -15.16 6.93
CA VAL A 233 14.38 -14.36 6.91
C VAL A 233 14.20 -13.72 8.29
N SER A 234 14.31 -12.40 8.38
CA SER A 234 14.03 -11.67 9.63
C SER A 234 12.53 -11.48 9.81
N ALA A 235 12.04 -11.64 11.05
CA ALA A 235 10.62 -11.48 11.35
C ALA A 235 10.25 -9.99 11.39
N SER A 236 9.63 -9.48 10.31
CA SER A 236 9.01 -8.15 10.34
C SER A 236 7.91 -8.10 11.39
N SER A 237 7.86 -7.00 12.14
CA SER A 237 6.64 -6.58 12.85
C SER A 237 5.61 -6.00 11.89
N ASP A 238 6.03 -5.61 10.68
CA ASP A 238 5.26 -4.93 9.62
C ASP A 238 4.88 -5.85 8.45
N PRO A 239 3.62 -6.28 8.34
CA PRO A 239 3.16 -7.10 7.21
C PRO A 239 3.14 -6.33 5.87
N GLU A 240 2.77 -5.04 5.91
CA GLU A 240 2.77 -4.17 4.72
C GLU A 240 4.21 -3.87 4.29
N GLY A 241 5.08 -3.54 5.25
CA GLY A 241 6.51 -3.35 5.05
C GLY A 241 7.23 -4.61 4.56
N ALA A 242 6.81 -5.81 4.99
CA ALA A 242 7.29 -7.08 4.45
C ALA A 242 6.86 -7.29 3.00
N ARG A 243 5.59 -7.03 2.68
CA ARG A 243 5.08 -7.18 1.31
C ARG A 243 5.75 -6.21 0.34
N PHE A 244 5.95 -4.96 0.75
CA PHE A 244 6.70 -3.99 -0.03
C PHE A 244 8.13 -4.47 -0.30
N ARG A 245 8.83 -5.02 0.69
CA ARG A 245 10.17 -5.60 0.47
C ARG A 245 10.17 -6.79 -0.47
N LEU A 246 9.20 -7.71 -0.36
CA LEU A 246 9.08 -8.81 -1.33
C LEU A 246 8.97 -8.27 -2.77
N PHE A 247 8.22 -7.19 -2.98
CA PHE A 247 8.05 -6.58 -4.29
C PHE A 247 9.30 -5.79 -4.75
N ASP A 248 9.92 -4.98 -3.87
CA ASP A 248 11.18 -4.25 -4.14
C ASP A 248 12.35 -5.21 -4.42
N SER A 249 12.55 -6.22 -3.57
CA SER A 249 13.56 -7.27 -3.74
C SER A 249 13.34 -8.03 -5.06
N THR A 250 12.09 -8.34 -5.43
CA THR A 250 11.79 -8.96 -6.75
C THR A 250 12.13 -8.04 -7.92
N VAL A 251 11.79 -6.75 -7.85
CA VAL A 251 12.15 -5.75 -8.88
C VAL A 251 13.68 -5.58 -8.96
N ALA A 252 14.37 -5.47 -7.83
CA ALA A 252 15.81 -5.32 -7.77
C ALA A 252 16.52 -6.54 -8.36
N PHE A 253 16.09 -7.75 -8.00
CA PHE A 253 16.57 -9.01 -8.57
C PHE A 253 16.37 -9.06 -10.09
N LEU A 254 15.15 -8.79 -10.59
CA LEU A 254 14.85 -8.78 -12.02
C LEU A 254 15.68 -7.70 -12.76
N ARG A 255 15.91 -6.53 -12.15
CA ARG A 255 16.72 -5.44 -12.70
C ARG A 255 18.21 -5.82 -12.80
N ILE A 256 18.76 -6.50 -11.79
CA ILE A 256 20.16 -6.98 -11.80
C ILE A 256 20.33 -8.15 -12.78
N ALA A 257 19.42 -9.13 -12.74
CA ALA A 257 19.38 -10.27 -13.66
C ALA A 257 19.31 -9.82 -15.13
N ALA A 258 18.43 -8.86 -15.45
CA ALA A 258 18.32 -8.26 -16.77
C ALA A 258 19.58 -7.49 -17.21
N GLY A 259 20.29 -6.86 -16.26
CA GLY A 259 21.58 -6.21 -16.50
C GLY A 259 22.72 -7.19 -16.84
N VAL A 260 22.62 -8.46 -16.42
CA VAL A 260 23.56 -9.52 -16.80
C VAL A 260 23.18 -10.15 -18.14
N GLN A 261 21.90 -10.46 -18.34
CA GLN A 261 21.35 -10.94 -19.61
C GLN A 261 19.92 -10.41 -19.79
N PRO A 262 19.60 -9.68 -20.88
CA PRO A 262 18.27 -9.13 -21.11
C PRO A 262 17.17 -10.18 -21.01
N LEU A 263 16.07 -9.83 -20.36
CA LEU A 263 14.99 -10.75 -19.99
C LEU A 263 13.72 -10.48 -20.80
N VAL A 264 13.04 -11.56 -21.21
CA VAL A 264 11.64 -11.53 -21.64
C VAL A 264 10.84 -12.37 -20.64
N LEU A 265 10.00 -11.72 -19.84
CA LEU A 265 9.12 -12.38 -18.88
C LEU A 265 7.70 -12.43 -19.42
N VAL A 266 7.20 -13.64 -19.66
CA VAL A 266 5.84 -13.91 -20.14
C VAL A 266 4.98 -14.41 -18.98
N LEU A 267 3.81 -13.79 -18.78
CA LEU A 267 2.78 -14.21 -17.84
C LEU A 267 1.52 -14.55 -18.65
N ASP A 268 1.23 -15.85 -18.82
CA ASP A 268 0.10 -16.33 -19.61
C ASP A 268 -1.17 -16.56 -18.76
N ASP A 269 -2.32 -16.45 -19.41
CA ASP A 269 -3.66 -16.68 -18.86
C ASP A 269 -4.03 -15.85 -17.61
N LEU A 270 -3.67 -14.55 -17.59
CA LEU A 270 -3.87 -13.63 -16.45
C LEU A 270 -5.33 -13.48 -15.98
N GLN A 271 -6.34 -13.94 -16.73
CA GLN A 271 -7.71 -14.08 -16.23
C GLN A 271 -7.82 -14.96 -14.98
N ALA A 272 -6.93 -15.97 -14.87
CA ALA A 272 -6.83 -16.90 -13.75
C ALA A 272 -5.70 -16.53 -12.75
N ALA A 273 -5.19 -15.29 -12.80
CA ALA A 273 -4.19 -14.81 -11.84
C ALA A 273 -4.83 -14.51 -10.48
N ASP A 274 -4.13 -14.89 -9.41
CA ASP A 274 -4.45 -14.46 -8.05
C ASP A 274 -4.22 -12.93 -7.90
N ALA A 275 -5.01 -12.28 -7.04
CA ALA A 275 -4.87 -10.84 -6.78
C ALA A 275 -3.43 -10.42 -6.33
N PRO A 276 -2.72 -11.19 -5.48
CA PRO A 276 -1.30 -10.94 -5.20
C PRO A 276 -0.40 -10.93 -6.43
N SER A 277 -0.49 -11.93 -7.34
CA SER A 277 0.24 -11.92 -8.62
C SER A 277 -0.03 -10.68 -9.46
N LEU A 278 -1.28 -10.21 -9.49
CA LEU A 278 -1.69 -9.01 -10.23
C LEU A 278 -1.17 -7.70 -9.59
N LEU A 279 -1.06 -7.66 -8.26
CA LEU A 279 -0.46 -6.51 -7.56
C LEU A 279 1.06 -6.45 -7.77
N LEU A 280 1.75 -7.58 -7.78
CA LEU A 280 3.18 -7.65 -8.15
C LEU A 280 3.39 -7.24 -9.62
N LEU A 281 2.48 -7.60 -10.53
CA LEU A 281 2.49 -7.13 -11.92
C LEU A 281 2.40 -5.59 -12.02
N ARG A 282 1.52 -4.94 -11.24
CA ARG A 282 1.45 -3.46 -11.19
C ARG A 282 2.77 -2.85 -10.69
N PHE A 283 3.32 -3.42 -9.62
CA PHE A 283 4.54 -2.91 -8.99
C PHE A 283 5.74 -3.02 -9.94
N VAL A 284 5.97 -4.20 -10.52
CA VAL A 284 7.04 -4.40 -11.52
C VAL A 284 6.85 -3.46 -12.70
N ALA A 285 5.65 -3.40 -13.29
CA ALA A 285 5.36 -2.54 -14.44
C ALA A 285 5.62 -1.05 -14.19
N SER A 286 5.58 -0.58 -12.93
CA SER A 286 5.88 0.79 -12.57
C SER A 286 7.38 1.14 -12.49
N GLU A 287 8.26 0.13 -12.53
CA GLU A 287 9.69 0.24 -12.20
C GLU A 287 10.64 -0.28 -13.32
N ILE A 288 10.13 -0.68 -14.50
CA ILE A 288 10.98 -1.24 -15.57
C ILE A 288 11.58 -0.20 -16.54
N ASP A 289 11.17 1.07 -16.54
CA ASP A 289 11.44 2.02 -17.64
C ASP A 289 12.93 2.06 -18.08
N ASP A 290 13.87 2.09 -17.13
CA ASP A 290 15.33 2.10 -17.36
C ASP A 290 15.97 0.70 -17.12
N THR A 291 15.38 -0.37 -17.68
CA THR A 291 15.86 -1.76 -17.49
C THR A 291 15.90 -2.58 -18.78
N HIS A 292 16.66 -3.68 -18.77
CA HIS A 292 16.75 -4.62 -19.89
C HIS A 292 15.62 -5.69 -19.89
N LEU A 293 14.41 -5.34 -19.44
CA LEU A 293 13.29 -6.25 -19.24
C LEU A 293 12.11 -5.93 -20.18
N LEU A 294 11.69 -6.94 -20.95
CA LEU A 294 10.42 -6.97 -21.68
C LEU A 294 9.43 -7.84 -20.89
N LEU A 295 8.32 -7.26 -20.46
CA LEU A 295 7.25 -7.94 -19.73
C LEU A 295 6.02 -8.11 -20.62
N VAL A 296 5.51 -9.33 -20.76
CA VAL A 296 4.37 -9.63 -21.63
C VAL A 296 3.28 -10.34 -20.81
N GLY A 297 2.14 -9.68 -20.64
CA GLY A 297 0.96 -10.23 -19.98
C GLY A 297 -0.12 -10.60 -21.00
N LEU A 298 -0.57 -11.85 -21.00
CA LEU A 298 -1.63 -12.35 -21.87
C LEU A 298 -2.93 -12.53 -21.09
N TYR A 299 -4.07 -12.11 -21.67
CA TYR A 299 -5.37 -12.26 -21.01
C TYR A 299 -6.52 -12.50 -22.00
N ARG A 300 -7.59 -13.15 -21.54
CA ARG A 300 -8.89 -13.29 -22.23
C ARG A 300 -9.73 -12.03 -22.02
N ASP A 301 -10.28 -11.44 -23.09
CA ASP A 301 -11.27 -10.33 -23.04
C ASP A 301 -12.71 -10.78 -23.38
N ASP A 302 -12.91 -12.08 -23.62
CA ASP A 302 -14.18 -12.79 -23.83
C ASP A 302 -14.76 -13.46 -22.56
N GLY A 303 -14.07 -13.34 -21.42
CA GLY A 303 -14.43 -13.99 -20.15
C GLY A 303 -15.30 -13.14 -19.20
N PRO A 304 -15.83 -13.74 -18.11
CA PRO A 304 -16.50 -13.00 -17.04
C PRO A 304 -15.54 -12.02 -16.37
N GLU A 305 -16.01 -10.81 -16.03
CA GLU A 305 -15.15 -9.74 -15.50
C GLU A 305 -14.47 -10.13 -14.18
N ASN A 306 -13.14 -10.27 -14.20
CA ASN A 306 -12.30 -10.32 -13.00
C ASN A 306 -11.93 -8.87 -12.60
N PRO A 307 -12.48 -8.30 -11.50
CA PRO A 307 -12.28 -6.88 -11.17
C PRO A 307 -10.82 -6.53 -10.83
N HIS A 308 -10.05 -7.49 -10.30
CA HIS A 308 -8.63 -7.32 -10.02
C HIS A 308 -7.82 -7.26 -11.32
N LEU A 309 -8.16 -8.07 -12.34
CA LEU A 309 -7.54 -7.97 -13.66
C LEU A 309 -7.92 -6.67 -14.36
N THR A 310 -9.23 -6.34 -14.44
CA THR A 310 -9.72 -5.13 -15.12
C THR A 310 -9.09 -3.87 -14.54
N SER A 311 -8.97 -3.77 -13.21
CA SER A 311 -8.29 -2.65 -12.56
C SER A 311 -6.76 -2.68 -12.77
N THR A 312 -6.13 -3.85 -12.86
CA THR A 312 -4.69 -3.98 -13.17
C THR A 312 -4.38 -3.50 -14.58
N VAL A 313 -5.10 -3.99 -15.58
CA VAL A 313 -4.93 -3.58 -16.99
C VAL A 313 -5.16 -2.08 -17.13
N ALA A 314 -6.23 -1.54 -16.53
CA ALA A 314 -6.57 -0.11 -16.58
C ALA A 314 -5.64 0.80 -15.77
N GLU A 315 -4.73 0.26 -14.96
CA GLU A 315 -3.69 0.99 -14.23
C GLU A 315 -2.33 0.87 -14.92
N VAL A 316 -1.89 -0.35 -15.25
CA VAL A 316 -0.64 -0.62 -15.97
C VAL A 316 -0.62 0.08 -17.34
N ALA A 317 -1.74 0.12 -18.06
CA ALA A 317 -1.88 0.85 -19.32
C ALA A 317 -1.76 2.40 -19.23
N ARG A 318 -1.52 2.97 -18.03
CA ARG A 318 -1.22 4.39 -17.83
C ARG A 318 0.28 4.70 -17.86
N HIS A 319 1.14 3.69 -17.72
CA HIS A 319 2.59 3.86 -17.74
C HIS A 319 3.10 4.06 -19.18
N MET A 320 4.07 4.96 -19.38
CA MET A 320 4.57 5.31 -20.71
C MET A 320 5.29 4.15 -21.42
N ALA A 321 5.87 3.21 -20.67
CA ALA A 321 6.46 1.98 -21.19
C ALA A 321 5.44 0.87 -21.54
N THR A 322 4.15 1.06 -21.27
CA THR A 322 3.11 0.04 -21.54
C THR A 322 2.44 0.22 -22.90
N ARG A 323 2.39 -0.88 -23.65
CA ARG A 323 1.58 -1.05 -24.86
C ARG A 323 0.44 -2.02 -24.59
N GLN A 324 -0.80 -1.59 -24.76
CA GLN A 324 -1.96 -2.49 -24.78
C GLN A 324 -2.33 -2.80 -26.23
N THR A 325 -2.53 -4.08 -26.54
CA THR A 325 -2.92 -4.61 -27.86
C THR A 325 -4.10 -5.56 -27.64
N SER A 326 -5.11 -5.54 -28.51
CA SER A 326 -6.13 -6.60 -28.57
C SER A 326 -6.07 -7.25 -29.95
N LEU A 327 -6.12 -8.59 -29.99
CA LEU A 327 -6.04 -9.38 -31.21
C LEU A 327 -7.45 -9.65 -31.76
N ALA A 328 -7.82 -8.99 -32.86
CA ALA A 328 -8.98 -9.38 -33.67
C ALA A 328 -8.70 -10.65 -34.48
N GLY A 329 -9.72 -11.26 -35.12
CA GLY A 329 -9.54 -12.43 -35.99
C GLY A 329 -8.62 -12.19 -37.21
N LEU A 330 -8.16 -13.27 -37.82
CA LEU A 330 -7.34 -13.24 -39.04
C LEU A 330 -8.15 -12.75 -40.25
N GLU A 331 -7.51 -11.96 -41.11
CA GLU A 331 -8.12 -11.56 -42.39
C GLU A 331 -8.16 -12.73 -43.38
N ARG A 332 -9.02 -12.63 -44.41
CA ARG A 332 -9.20 -13.64 -45.46
C ARG A 332 -7.91 -14.23 -46.07
N PRO A 333 -6.87 -13.45 -46.44
CA PRO A 333 -5.63 -14.04 -46.98
C PRO A 333 -4.87 -14.88 -45.94
N ASP A 334 -4.89 -14.49 -44.67
CA ASP A 334 -4.27 -15.26 -43.59
C ASP A 334 -5.10 -16.52 -43.26
N VAL A 335 -6.44 -16.43 -43.27
CA VAL A 335 -7.31 -17.60 -43.15
C VAL A 335 -7.05 -18.59 -44.30
N ALA A 336 -6.92 -18.13 -45.55
CA ALA A 336 -6.60 -18.99 -46.68
C ALA A 336 -5.23 -19.70 -46.52
N ALA A 337 -4.21 -18.97 -46.10
CA ALA A 337 -2.88 -19.53 -45.86
C ALA A 337 -2.84 -20.51 -44.66
N LEU A 338 -3.60 -20.23 -43.60
CA LEU A 338 -3.74 -21.12 -42.44
C LEU A 338 -4.44 -22.44 -42.81
N ILE A 339 -5.51 -22.36 -43.61
CA ILE A 339 -6.21 -23.54 -44.14
C ILE A 339 -5.23 -24.40 -44.96
N GLN A 340 -4.48 -23.80 -45.90
CA GLN A 340 -3.56 -24.54 -46.77
C GLN A 340 -2.28 -25.02 -46.05
N ALA A 341 -1.93 -24.46 -44.89
CA ALA A 341 -0.93 -25.03 -44.00
C ALA A 341 -1.47 -26.23 -43.18
N THR A 342 -2.78 -26.27 -42.93
CA THR A 342 -3.45 -27.30 -42.10
C THR A 342 -3.87 -28.54 -42.90
N VAL A 343 -4.19 -28.38 -44.20
CA VAL A 343 -4.58 -29.48 -45.11
C VAL A 343 -3.92 -29.34 -46.49
N ASP A 344 -3.40 -30.45 -47.02
CA ASP A 344 -2.80 -30.54 -48.37
C ASP A 344 -3.89 -30.69 -49.46
N VAL A 345 -4.93 -29.85 -49.40
CA VAL A 345 -6.11 -29.87 -50.27
C VAL A 345 -6.46 -28.45 -50.72
N GLN A 346 -6.72 -28.27 -52.01
CA GLN A 346 -7.17 -27.01 -52.58
C GLN A 346 -8.63 -26.71 -52.19
N VAL A 347 -8.83 -25.88 -51.16
CA VAL A 347 -10.17 -25.47 -50.68
C VAL A 347 -10.74 -24.34 -51.55
N PRO A 348 -11.98 -24.43 -52.06
CA PRO A 348 -12.59 -23.38 -52.90
C PRO A 348 -12.75 -22.04 -52.18
N PRO A 349 -12.62 -20.88 -52.87
CA PRO A 349 -12.75 -19.56 -52.26
C PRO A 349 -14.07 -19.32 -51.51
N ALA A 350 -15.18 -19.88 -52.01
CA ALA A 350 -16.49 -19.79 -51.33
C ALA A 350 -16.50 -20.48 -49.96
N VAL A 351 -15.75 -21.58 -49.80
CA VAL A 351 -15.59 -22.26 -48.51
C VAL A 351 -14.69 -21.45 -47.58
N ILE A 352 -13.63 -20.83 -48.10
CA ILE A 352 -12.77 -19.92 -47.31
C ILE A 352 -13.56 -18.70 -46.81
N GLU A 353 -14.44 -18.12 -47.64
CA GLU A 353 -15.33 -17.02 -47.25
C GLU A 353 -16.39 -17.46 -46.23
N ALA A 354 -16.99 -18.65 -46.40
CA ALA A 354 -17.93 -19.22 -45.42
C ALA A 354 -17.25 -19.51 -44.07
N VAL A 355 -16.05 -20.09 -44.08
CA VAL A 355 -15.27 -20.34 -42.86
C VAL A 355 -14.89 -19.01 -42.20
N GLN A 356 -14.31 -18.05 -42.92
CA GLN A 356 -13.94 -16.74 -42.34
C GLN A 356 -15.15 -15.98 -41.79
N GLY A 357 -16.32 -16.10 -42.43
CA GLY A 357 -17.57 -15.47 -41.97
C GLY A 357 -18.20 -16.11 -40.74
N GLN A 358 -18.05 -17.43 -40.56
CA GLN A 358 -18.61 -18.16 -39.40
C GLN A 358 -17.62 -18.26 -38.21
N THR A 359 -16.31 -18.18 -38.45
CA THR A 359 -15.28 -18.23 -37.40
C THR A 359 -14.79 -16.85 -36.95
N GLU A 360 -15.26 -15.79 -37.61
CA GLU A 360 -14.74 -14.42 -37.55
C GLU A 360 -13.21 -14.31 -37.76
N GLY A 361 -12.57 -15.36 -38.29
CA GLY A 361 -11.12 -15.47 -38.46
C GLY A 361 -10.35 -15.97 -37.22
N ASN A 362 -11.02 -16.47 -36.18
CA ASN A 362 -10.35 -17.04 -35.01
C ASN A 362 -9.53 -18.30 -35.42
N PRO A 363 -8.18 -18.33 -35.29
CA PRO A 363 -7.32 -19.38 -35.87
C PRO A 363 -7.66 -20.79 -35.41
N LEU A 364 -7.97 -20.95 -34.12
CA LEU A 364 -8.38 -22.24 -33.55
C LEU A 364 -9.66 -22.74 -34.24
N TYR A 365 -10.64 -21.86 -34.41
CA TYR A 365 -11.95 -22.20 -34.96
C TYR A 365 -11.87 -22.51 -36.47
N VAL A 366 -11.04 -21.78 -37.22
CA VAL A 366 -10.67 -22.12 -38.61
C VAL A 366 -10.13 -23.55 -38.67
N ASN A 367 -9.12 -23.88 -37.85
CA ASN A 367 -8.49 -25.20 -37.86
C ASN A 367 -9.45 -26.31 -37.45
N GLU A 368 -10.31 -26.07 -36.46
CA GLU A 368 -11.28 -27.06 -35.97
C GLU A 368 -12.44 -27.30 -36.95
N VAL A 369 -12.95 -26.26 -37.63
CA VAL A 369 -13.97 -26.41 -38.69
C VAL A 369 -13.41 -27.20 -39.87
N ILE A 370 -12.18 -26.90 -40.32
CA ILE A 370 -11.54 -27.66 -41.39
C ILE A 370 -11.30 -29.12 -40.99
N ARG A 371 -10.81 -29.37 -39.76
CA ARG A 371 -10.61 -30.74 -39.24
C ARG A 371 -11.91 -31.52 -39.15
N LEU A 372 -13.03 -30.88 -38.76
CA LEU A 372 -14.36 -31.51 -38.81
C LEU A 372 -14.78 -31.85 -40.24
N LEU A 373 -14.61 -30.92 -41.20
CA LEU A 373 -14.98 -31.14 -42.60
C LEU A 373 -14.12 -32.23 -43.29
N VAL A 374 -12.85 -32.41 -42.87
CA VAL A 374 -12.02 -33.58 -43.26
C VAL A 374 -12.60 -34.86 -42.65
N ALA A 375 -12.87 -34.87 -41.34
CA ALA A 375 -13.34 -36.07 -40.63
C ALA A 375 -14.74 -36.54 -41.07
N GLU A 376 -15.61 -35.62 -41.48
CA GLU A 376 -16.92 -35.93 -42.08
C GLU A 376 -16.82 -36.30 -43.59
N GLY A 377 -15.64 -36.23 -44.21
CA GLY A 377 -15.40 -36.53 -45.64
C GLY A 377 -15.88 -35.44 -46.62
N ARG A 378 -16.30 -34.28 -46.11
CA ARG A 378 -17.09 -33.28 -46.86
C ARG A 378 -16.26 -32.34 -47.73
N LEU A 379 -14.94 -32.36 -47.59
CA LEU A 379 -14.02 -31.63 -48.47
C LEU A 379 -13.75 -32.34 -49.81
N GLU A 380 -14.16 -33.60 -49.96
CA GLU A 380 -14.03 -34.36 -51.22
C GLU A 380 -15.28 -34.20 -52.12
N ASP A 381 -16.44 -33.88 -51.52
CA ASP A 381 -17.72 -33.73 -52.21
C ASP A 381 -17.73 -32.46 -53.08
N THR A 382 -17.59 -32.65 -54.40
CA THR A 382 -17.16 -31.58 -55.33
C THR A 382 -18.28 -30.62 -55.78
N ASP A 383 -19.43 -30.61 -55.10
CA ASP A 383 -20.54 -29.71 -55.39
C ASP A 383 -20.49 -28.43 -54.53
N GLU A 384 -20.15 -27.33 -55.20
CA GLU A 384 -20.09 -25.97 -54.64
C GLU A 384 -21.40 -25.58 -53.93
N ALA A 385 -22.55 -26.05 -54.43
CA ALA A 385 -23.87 -25.78 -53.86
C ALA A 385 -24.21 -26.64 -52.62
N THR A 386 -23.47 -27.73 -52.38
CA THR A 386 -23.64 -28.62 -51.21
C THR A 386 -22.66 -28.25 -50.10
N LEU A 387 -21.42 -27.87 -50.44
CA LEU A 387 -20.46 -27.29 -49.50
C LEU A 387 -20.95 -25.93 -48.93
N ALA A 388 -21.51 -25.05 -49.76
CA ALA A 388 -22.11 -23.79 -49.30
C ALA A 388 -23.43 -23.96 -48.51
N ARG A 389 -23.99 -25.18 -48.49
CA ARG A 389 -25.14 -25.58 -47.65
C ARG A 389 -24.74 -26.45 -46.47
N ALA A 390 -23.44 -26.61 -46.22
CA ALA A 390 -22.99 -27.28 -45.02
C ALA A 390 -23.45 -26.48 -43.79
N GLU A 391 -24.16 -27.13 -42.87
CA GLU A 391 -24.28 -26.66 -41.50
C GLU A 391 -22.90 -26.70 -40.83
N ILE A 392 -22.09 -25.68 -41.12
CA ILE A 392 -20.95 -25.29 -40.30
C ILE A 392 -21.56 -24.82 -38.97
N PRO A 393 -21.30 -25.50 -37.84
CA PRO A 393 -21.88 -25.10 -36.56
C PRO A 393 -21.43 -23.68 -36.21
N ALA A 394 -22.37 -22.84 -35.75
CA ALA A 394 -22.17 -21.39 -35.61
C ALA A 394 -21.38 -21.00 -34.36
N ARG A 395 -20.99 -21.99 -33.53
CA ARG A 395 -20.09 -21.80 -32.39
C ARG A 395 -19.05 -22.91 -32.31
N ILE A 396 -17.81 -22.55 -32.00
CA ILE A 396 -16.72 -23.51 -31.76
C ILE A 396 -17.07 -24.57 -30.69
N ARG A 397 -17.88 -24.21 -29.68
CA ARG A 397 -18.37 -25.14 -28.66
C ARG A 397 -19.24 -26.26 -29.24
N GLU A 398 -19.96 -26.01 -30.33
CA GLU A 398 -20.78 -27.01 -31.03
C GLU A 398 -19.91 -27.97 -31.87
N VAL A 399 -18.83 -27.46 -32.48
CA VAL A 399 -17.82 -28.29 -33.18
C VAL A 399 -17.15 -29.24 -32.21
N ILE A 400 -16.65 -28.71 -31.07
CA ILE A 400 -16.04 -29.52 -30.01
C ILE A 400 -17.08 -30.49 -29.41
N GLY A 401 -18.32 -30.05 -29.18
CA GLY A 401 -19.41 -30.89 -28.69
C GLY A 401 -19.74 -32.07 -29.62
N ARG A 402 -19.85 -31.84 -30.94
CA ARG A 402 -20.02 -32.93 -31.93
C ARG A 402 -18.85 -33.91 -31.88
N ARG A 403 -17.62 -33.41 -31.81
CA ARG A 403 -16.38 -34.22 -31.73
C ARG A 403 -16.31 -35.08 -30.46
N LEU A 404 -16.69 -34.55 -29.31
CA LEU A 404 -16.84 -35.30 -28.05
C LEU A 404 -18.03 -36.28 -28.08
N GLY A 405 -19.06 -35.99 -28.89
CA GLY A 405 -20.19 -36.88 -29.15
C GLY A 405 -19.81 -38.20 -29.85
N LEU A 406 -18.78 -38.16 -30.69
CA LEU A 406 -18.25 -39.35 -31.40
C LEU A 406 -17.49 -40.33 -30.50
N LEU A 407 -17.06 -39.89 -29.30
CA LEU A 407 -16.32 -40.72 -28.35
C LEU A 407 -17.23 -41.68 -27.57
N SER A 408 -16.66 -42.76 -27.05
CA SER A 408 -17.29 -43.68 -26.12
C SER A 408 -17.62 -43.00 -24.78
N GLU A 409 -18.64 -43.49 -24.06
CA GLU A 409 -18.96 -42.96 -22.73
C GLU A 409 -17.82 -43.13 -21.73
N ARG A 410 -17.00 -44.19 -21.88
CA ARG A 410 -15.81 -44.41 -21.04
C ARG A 410 -14.74 -43.36 -21.32
N CYS A 411 -14.49 -43.04 -22.59
CA CYS A 411 -13.58 -41.97 -22.98
C CYS A 411 -14.09 -40.59 -22.51
N ARG A 412 -15.37 -40.28 -22.71
CA ARG A 412 -15.98 -39.05 -22.16
C ARG A 412 -15.79 -38.94 -20.64
N HIS A 413 -16.05 -40.00 -19.87
CA HIS A 413 -15.90 -39.99 -18.41
C HIS A 413 -14.44 -39.80 -17.95
N VAL A 414 -13.48 -40.45 -18.63
CA VAL A 414 -12.04 -40.23 -18.38
C VAL A 414 -11.63 -38.79 -18.72
N LEU A 415 -12.16 -38.21 -19.80
CA LEU A 415 -11.95 -36.80 -20.13
C LEU A 415 -12.59 -35.85 -19.09
N SER A 416 -13.74 -36.21 -18.49
CA SER A 416 -14.34 -35.46 -17.38
C SER A 416 -13.39 -35.35 -16.19
N LEU A 417 -12.78 -36.47 -15.77
CA LEU A 417 -11.76 -36.51 -14.71
C LEU A 417 -10.54 -35.66 -15.08
N ALA A 418 -10.00 -35.84 -16.29
CA ALA A 418 -8.87 -35.06 -16.80
C ALA A 418 -9.16 -33.55 -16.83
N SER A 419 -10.39 -33.13 -17.16
CA SER A 419 -10.76 -31.71 -17.22
C SER A 419 -10.67 -30.99 -15.87
N VAL A 420 -10.80 -31.73 -14.76
CA VAL A 420 -10.64 -31.24 -13.39
C VAL A 420 -9.19 -31.28 -12.91
N LEU A 421 -8.39 -32.27 -13.38
CA LEU A 421 -6.93 -32.27 -13.16
C LEU A 421 -6.22 -31.10 -13.88
N GLY A 422 -6.77 -30.62 -15.00
CA GLY A 422 -6.35 -29.38 -15.66
C GLY A 422 -6.08 -29.54 -17.16
N ARG A 423 -5.38 -28.56 -17.75
CA ARG A 423 -5.00 -28.60 -19.18
C ARG A 423 -3.88 -29.59 -19.47
N GLU A 424 -2.96 -29.77 -18.54
CA GLU A 424 -1.88 -30.76 -18.56
C GLU A 424 -2.07 -31.69 -17.35
N PHE A 425 -1.91 -33.00 -17.54
CA PHE A 425 -2.12 -34.01 -16.49
C PHE A 425 -1.18 -35.21 -16.68
N GLN A 426 -0.92 -35.94 -15.59
CA GLN A 426 -0.14 -37.17 -15.62
C GLN A 426 -1.07 -38.38 -15.78
N LEU A 427 -0.69 -39.35 -16.62
CA LEU A 427 -1.46 -40.58 -16.82
C LEU A 427 -1.65 -41.36 -15.49
N ASP A 428 -0.63 -41.39 -14.63
CA ASP A 428 -0.69 -42.01 -13.30
C ASP A 428 -1.71 -41.34 -12.37
N ALA A 429 -1.86 -40.01 -12.43
CA ALA A 429 -2.84 -39.28 -11.64
C ALA A 429 -4.27 -39.58 -12.16
N LEU A 430 -4.44 -39.67 -13.48
CA LEU A 430 -5.69 -40.02 -14.13
C LEU A 430 -6.09 -41.49 -13.87
N ALA A 431 -5.13 -42.42 -13.82
CA ALA A 431 -5.37 -43.82 -13.44
C ALA A 431 -5.85 -43.94 -11.99
N ARG A 432 -5.21 -43.22 -11.05
CA ARG A 432 -5.65 -43.19 -9.65
C ARG A 432 -7.04 -42.55 -9.50
N ALA A 433 -7.31 -41.44 -10.19
CA ALA A 433 -8.60 -40.74 -10.12
C ALA A 433 -9.76 -41.50 -10.80
N SER A 434 -9.48 -42.28 -11.85
CA SER A 434 -10.49 -43.12 -12.52
C SER A 434 -10.68 -44.51 -11.90
N GLY A 435 -9.75 -44.96 -11.05
CA GLY A 435 -9.75 -46.31 -10.47
C GLY A 435 -9.56 -47.44 -11.49
N LEU A 436 -9.11 -47.13 -12.72
CA LEU A 436 -8.94 -48.09 -13.80
C LEU A 436 -7.51 -48.69 -13.82
N PRO A 437 -7.35 -49.96 -14.23
CA PRO A 437 -6.03 -50.51 -14.56
C PRO A 437 -5.37 -49.71 -15.69
N THR A 438 -4.06 -49.49 -15.62
CA THR A 438 -3.31 -48.68 -16.61
C THR A 438 -3.49 -49.18 -18.04
N ASP A 439 -3.51 -50.50 -18.26
CA ASP A 439 -3.72 -51.12 -19.58
C ASP A 439 -5.11 -50.81 -20.18
N GLU A 440 -6.12 -50.61 -19.34
CA GLU A 440 -7.49 -50.26 -19.75
C GLU A 440 -7.63 -48.74 -19.94
N LEU A 441 -6.97 -47.94 -19.09
CA LEU A 441 -6.91 -46.49 -19.28
C LEU A 441 -6.20 -46.11 -20.60
N LEU A 442 -5.09 -46.78 -20.92
CA LEU A 442 -4.34 -46.55 -22.16
C LEU A 442 -5.23 -46.71 -23.40
N GLN A 443 -6.01 -47.79 -23.48
CA GLN A 443 -6.95 -48.02 -24.60
C GLN A 443 -8.03 -46.93 -24.71
N ILE A 444 -8.42 -46.31 -23.59
CA ILE A 444 -9.40 -45.22 -23.54
C ILE A 444 -8.76 -43.86 -23.89
N VAL A 445 -7.48 -43.66 -23.56
CA VAL A 445 -6.71 -42.47 -23.92
C VAL A 445 -6.28 -42.52 -25.39
N ASP A 446 -5.95 -43.69 -25.94
CA ASP A 446 -5.71 -43.90 -27.37
C ASP A 446 -6.90 -43.44 -28.22
N GLU A 447 -8.13 -43.65 -27.75
CA GLU A 447 -9.35 -43.14 -28.38
C GLU A 447 -9.34 -41.58 -28.45
N ALA A 448 -9.00 -40.92 -27.34
CA ALA A 448 -8.91 -39.47 -27.25
C ALA A 448 -7.72 -38.88 -28.06
N VAL A 449 -6.61 -39.61 -28.18
CA VAL A 449 -5.43 -39.22 -28.96
C VAL A 449 -5.67 -39.42 -30.46
N ALA A 450 -6.30 -40.52 -30.87
CA ALA A 450 -6.74 -40.74 -32.25
C ALA A 450 -7.75 -39.67 -32.69
N ALA A 451 -8.70 -39.31 -31.81
CA ALA A 451 -9.60 -38.18 -32.01
C ALA A 451 -8.93 -36.80 -31.88
N ARG A 452 -7.63 -36.73 -31.53
CA ARG A 452 -6.82 -35.52 -31.25
C ARG A 452 -7.45 -34.55 -30.24
N VAL A 453 -8.21 -35.08 -29.28
CA VAL A 453 -8.76 -34.35 -28.12
C VAL A 453 -7.69 -34.20 -27.03
N VAL A 454 -6.85 -35.23 -26.89
CA VAL A 454 -5.64 -35.24 -26.05
C VAL A 454 -4.41 -35.42 -26.94
N THR A 455 -3.27 -34.92 -26.49
CA THR A 455 -1.94 -35.09 -27.10
C THR A 455 -0.91 -35.42 -26.03
N GLU A 456 -0.05 -36.39 -26.29
CA GLU A 456 1.10 -36.71 -25.43
C GLU A 456 2.19 -35.62 -25.54
N MET A 457 2.88 -35.30 -24.44
CA MET A 457 3.90 -34.27 -24.40
C MET A 457 5.30 -34.84 -24.65
N PRO A 458 6.03 -34.42 -25.71
CA PRO A 458 7.31 -35.05 -26.10
C PRO A 458 8.42 -35.03 -25.03
N ALA A 459 8.35 -34.12 -24.06
CA ALA A 459 9.39 -33.89 -23.06
C ALA A 459 9.22 -34.69 -21.75
N ALA A 460 8.11 -35.43 -21.56
CA ALA A 460 7.89 -36.20 -20.34
C ALA A 460 7.00 -37.43 -20.57
N SER A 461 7.59 -38.62 -20.42
CA SER A 461 6.89 -39.91 -20.51
C SER A 461 5.64 -39.95 -19.61
N GLY A 462 4.47 -40.24 -20.18
CA GLY A 462 3.21 -40.32 -19.44
C GLY A 462 2.51 -38.97 -19.15
N ARG A 463 3.07 -37.83 -19.59
CA ARG A 463 2.43 -36.51 -19.46
C ARG A 463 1.56 -36.22 -20.69
N MET A 464 0.30 -35.92 -20.43
CA MET A 464 -0.74 -35.68 -21.42
C MET A 464 -1.26 -34.24 -21.32
N SER A 465 -1.76 -33.70 -22.43
CA SER A 465 -2.45 -32.40 -22.43
C SER A 465 -3.67 -32.43 -23.34
N PHE A 466 -4.71 -31.66 -23.00
CA PHE A 466 -5.78 -31.35 -23.95
C PHE A 466 -5.21 -30.55 -25.12
N SER A 467 -5.58 -30.93 -26.35
CA SER A 467 -5.03 -30.31 -27.57
C SER A 467 -5.33 -28.81 -27.69
N HIS A 468 -6.39 -28.33 -27.04
CA HIS A 468 -6.56 -26.91 -26.75
C HIS A 468 -7.30 -26.70 -25.41
N GLY A 469 -7.01 -25.61 -24.68
CA GLY A 469 -7.65 -25.29 -23.41
C GLY A 469 -9.19 -25.22 -23.50
N LEU A 470 -9.70 -24.63 -24.58
CA LEU A 470 -11.15 -24.58 -24.87
C LEU A 470 -11.81 -25.98 -24.96
N VAL A 471 -11.08 -27.04 -25.34
CA VAL A 471 -11.62 -28.41 -25.35
C VAL A 471 -11.83 -28.91 -23.92
N ARG A 472 -10.87 -28.64 -23.03
CA ARG A 472 -11.01 -28.87 -21.58
C ARG A 472 -12.15 -28.04 -20.98
N ASP A 473 -12.26 -26.77 -21.37
CA ASP A 473 -13.33 -25.87 -20.92
C ASP A 473 -14.71 -26.41 -21.32
N VAL A 474 -14.90 -26.88 -22.57
CA VAL A 474 -16.16 -27.49 -23.04
C VAL A 474 -16.48 -28.80 -22.32
N VAL A 475 -15.48 -29.67 -22.07
CA VAL A 475 -15.69 -30.90 -21.29
C VAL A 475 -16.12 -30.58 -19.86
N PHE A 476 -15.45 -29.63 -19.19
CA PHE A 476 -15.75 -29.24 -17.81
C PHE A 476 -17.09 -28.52 -17.67
N GLU A 477 -17.42 -27.60 -18.59
CA GLU A 477 -18.72 -26.92 -18.61
C GLU A 477 -19.89 -27.88 -18.88
N GLY A 478 -19.67 -28.92 -19.70
CA GLY A 478 -20.67 -29.96 -19.97
C GLY A 478 -21.04 -30.83 -18.77
N LEU A 479 -20.25 -30.83 -17.70
CA LEU A 479 -20.52 -31.57 -16.47
C LEU A 479 -21.66 -30.93 -15.67
N THR A 480 -22.63 -31.73 -15.23
CA THR A 480 -23.63 -31.26 -14.25
C THR A 480 -22.98 -30.96 -12.91
N THR A 481 -23.61 -30.10 -12.10
CA THR A 481 -23.12 -29.73 -10.77
C THR A 481 -22.81 -30.96 -9.89
N ALA A 482 -23.64 -32.00 -9.94
CA ALA A 482 -23.43 -33.24 -9.18
C ALA A 482 -22.27 -34.11 -9.73
N GLU A 483 -21.94 -34.00 -11.02
CA GLU A 483 -20.75 -34.66 -11.59
C GLU A 483 -19.48 -33.92 -11.21
N ARG A 484 -19.46 -32.58 -11.30
CA ARG A 484 -18.33 -31.76 -10.83
C ARG A 484 -18.03 -32.05 -9.37
N MET A 485 -19.01 -31.97 -8.48
CA MET A 485 -18.81 -32.20 -7.04
C MET A 485 -18.22 -33.59 -6.74
N ARG A 486 -18.65 -34.64 -7.47
CA ARG A 486 -18.08 -35.99 -7.33
C ARG A 486 -16.64 -36.04 -7.83
N ILE A 487 -16.37 -35.55 -9.04
CA ILE A 487 -15.03 -35.54 -9.64
C ILE A 487 -14.05 -34.71 -8.79
N HIS A 488 -14.46 -33.57 -8.24
CA HIS A 488 -13.62 -32.78 -7.33
C HIS A 488 -13.33 -33.53 -6.02
N ARG A 489 -14.27 -34.31 -5.46
CA ARG A 489 -13.96 -35.21 -4.32
C ARG A 489 -12.96 -36.28 -4.73
N ASP A 490 -13.23 -36.98 -5.82
CA ASP A 490 -12.47 -38.18 -6.24
C ASP A 490 -11.02 -37.79 -6.62
N VAL A 491 -10.82 -36.62 -7.22
CA VAL A 491 -9.51 -35.98 -7.41
C VAL A 491 -8.90 -35.53 -6.08
N GLY A 492 -9.67 -34.88 -5.19
CA GLY A 492 -9.20 -34.43 -3.88
C GLY A 492 -8.67 -35.57 -2.99
N GLU A 493 -9.37 -36.70 -2.93
CA GLU A 493 -8.95 -37.92 -2.22
C GLU A 493 -7.70 -38.56 -2.84
N MET A 494 -7.58 -38.51 -4.17
CA MET A 494 -6.38 -38.98 -4.89
C MET A 494 -5.15 -38.13 -4.55
N LEU A 495 -5.29 -36.80 -4.53
CA LEU A 495 -4.23 -35.86 -4.17
C LEU A 495 -3.88 -35.94 -2.67
N GLU A 496 -4.88 -36.06 -1.80
CA GLU A 496 -4.72 -36.28 -0.35
C GLU A 496 -3.91 -37.56 -0.07
N SER A 497 -4.15 -38.63 -0.82
CA SER A 497 -3.36 -39.87 -0.75
C SER A 497 -2.00 -39.80 -1.44
N LEU A 498 -1.78 -38.86 -2.39
CA LEU A 498 -0.51 -38.69 -3.09
C LEU A 498 0.49 -37.85 -2.28
N TYR A 499 -0.02 -36.85 -1.55
CA TYR A 499 0.77 -35.88 -0.79
C TYR A 499 0.67 -36.08 0.74
N ALA A 500 0.32 -37.29 1.19
CA ALA A 500 0.15 -37.61 2.61
C ALA A 500 1.42 -37.40 3.46
N ASP A 501 2.61 -37.54 2.87
CA ASP A 501 3.91 -37.32 3.54
C ASP A 501 4.34 -35.84 3.59
N ASP A 502 3.87 -35.00 2.65
CA ASP A 502 4.11 -33.55 2.60
C ASP A 502 2.94 -32.81 1.90
N PRO A 503 1.85 -32.50 2.63
CA PRO A 503 0.71 -31.81 2.06
C PRO A 503 0.88 -30.29 2.00
N GLU A 504 1.92 -29.71 2.62
CA GLU A 504 2.03 -28.26 2.81
C GLU A 504 2.15 -27.46 1.49
N PRO A 505 2.90 -27.93 0.46
CA PRO A 505 2.92 -27.30 -0.86
C PRO A 505 1.57 -27.35 -1.59
N HIS A 506 0.74 -28.34 -1.29
CA HIS A 506 -0.49 -28.69 -2.02
C HIS A 506 -1.78 -28.23 -1.33
N LEU A 507 -1.70 -27.52 -0.21
CA LEU A 507 -2.88 -27.08 0.57
C LEU A 507 -3.91 -26.30 -0.26
N ALA A 508 -3.47 -25.43 -1.19
CA ALA A 508 -4.37 -24.65 -2.03
C ALA A 508 -5.14 -25.51 -3.05
N GLU A 509 -4.49 -26.55 -3.58
CA GLU A 509 -5.05 -27.51 -4.54
C GLU A 509 -6.10 -28.39 -3.84
N LEU A 510 -5.72 -28.98 -2.69
CA LEU A 510 -6.62 -29.74 -1.81
C LEU A 510 -7.81 -28.89 -1.32
N ALA A 511 -7.56 -27.63 -0.95
CA ALA A 511 -8.60 -26.69 -0.55
C ALA A 511 -9.61 -26.44 -1.66
N HIS A 512 -9.17 -26.25 -2.91
CA HIS A 512 -10.07 -26.06 -4.04
C HIS A 512 -10.96 -27.29 -4.26
N HIS A 513 -10.36 -28.48 -4.39
CA HIS A 513 -11.09 -29.72 -4.65
C HIS A 513 -12.09 -30.05 -3.52
N PHE A 514 -11.68 -29.97 -2.25
CA PHE A 514 -12.60 -30.25 -1.14
C PHE A 514 -13.65 -29.15 -0.92
N CYS A 515 -13.41 -27.90 -1.29
CA CYS A 515 -14.45 -26.85 -1.25
C CYS A 515 -15.55 -27.08 -2.29
N GLU A 516 -15.22 -27.44 -3.53
CA GLU A 516 -16.21 -27.83 -4.54
C GLU A 516 -16.97 -29.10 -4.12
N ALA A 517 -16.28 -30.07 -3.52
CA ALA A 517 -16.88 -31.30 -2.98
C ALA A 517 -17.70 -31.10 -1.68
N ALA A 518 -17.60 -29.95 -1.02
CA ALA A 518 -18.12 -29.75 0.34
C ALA A 518 -19.61 -30.13 0.53
N PRO A 519 -20.53 -29.88 -0.44
CA PRO A 519 -21.93 -30.27 -0.32
C PRO A 519 -22.19 -31.79 -0.32
N LEU A 520 -21.22 -32.63 -0.73
CA LEU A 520 -21.33 -34.09 -0.69
C LEU A 520 -20.96 -34.71 0.68
N GLY A 521 -20.43 -33.91 1.61
CA GLY A 521 -20.05 -34.36 2.96
C GLY A 521 -18.69 -33.80 3.42
N GLU A 522 -17.78 -33.58 2.46
CA GLU A 522 -16.37 -33.21 2.64
C GLU A 522 -16.11 -31.84 3.29
N ALA A 523 -17.17 -31.13 3.67
CA ALA A 523 -17.10 -29.81 4.28
C ALA A 523 -16.17 -29.68 5.50
N ASP A 524 -15.78 -30.75 6.20
CA ASP A 524 -14.76 -30.65 7.26
C ASP A 524 -13.32 -30.67 6.68
N LYS A 525 -13.03 -31.50 5.66
CA LYS A 525 -11.78 -31.40 4.89
C LYS A 525 -11.67 -30.02 4.22
N ALA A 526 -12.77 -29.54 3.64
CA ALA A 526 -12.85 -28.23 3.01
C ALA A 526 -12.45 -27.09 3.97
N ILE A 527 -13.02 -27.06 5.18
CA ILE A 527 -12.68 -26.07 6.20
C ILE A 527 -11.21 -26.21 6.63
N GLY A 528 -10.72 -27.44 6.81
CA GLY A 528 -9.34 -27.73 7.21
C GLY A 528 -8.31 -27.25 6.18
N TYR A 529 -8.42 -27.75 4.94
CA TYR A 529 -7.50 -27.37 3.86
C TYR A 529 -7.60 -25.90 3.47
N ALA A 530 -8.81 -25.32 3.43
CA ALA A 530 -8.94 -23.87 3.19
C ALA A 530 -8.36 -23.02 4.33
N SER A 531 -8.44 -23.46 5.59
CA SER A 531 -7.73 -22.80 6.70
C SER A 531 -6.21 -22.86 6.49
N GLY A 532 -5.65 -24.05 6.27
CA GLY A 532 -4.19 -24.22 6.09
C GLY A 532 -3.65 -23.49 4.86
N ALA A 533 -4.40 -23.50 3.75
CA ALA A 533 -4.07 -22.74 2.55
C ALA A 533 -4.09 -21.22 2.80
N ALA A 534 -5.06 -20.71 3.57
CA ALA A 534 -5.12 -19.30 3.96
C ALA A 534 -3.99 -18.90 4.91
N GLU A 535 -3.67 -19.75 5.89
CA GLU A 535 -2.54 -19.58 6.82
C GLU A 535 -1.20 -19.54 6.06
N ARG A 536 -1.01 -20.45 5.09
CA ARG A 536 0.15 -20.44 4.18
C ARG A 536 0.18 -19.23 3.26
N ALA A 537 -0.96 -18.79 2.69
CA ALA A 537 -1.03 -17.58 1.89
C ALA A 537 -0.66 -16.32 2.71
N ALA A 538 -1.16 -16.20 3.94
CA ALA A 538 -0.79 -15.11 4.85
C ALA A 538 0.71 -15.13 5.21
N ALA A 539 1.30 -16.32 5.41
CA ALA A 539 2.74 -16.48 5.62
C ALA A 539 3.59 -16.15 4.39
N LEU A 540 3.03 -16.28 3.18
CA LEU A 540 3.61 -15.85 1.90
C LEU A 540 3.32 -14.37 1.55
N LEU A 541 2.73 -13.59 2.46
CA LEU A 541 2.36 -12.18 2.25
C LEU A 541 1.31 -11.98 1.12
N ALA A 542 0.43 -12.97 0.95
CA ALA A 542 -0.65 -13.02 -0.04
C ALA A 542 -2.02 -12.84 0.65
N TYR A 543 -2.24 -11.67 1.26
CA TYR A 543 -3.35 -11.44 2.18
C TYR A 543 -4.73 -11.55 1.54
N GLU A 544 -4.90 -11.12 0.28
CA GLU A 544 -6.17 -11.22 -0.46
C GLU A 544 -6.60 -12.68 -0.65
N GLU A 545 -5.64 -13.58 -0.88
CA GLU A 545 -5.91 -15.01 -1.04
C GLU A 545 -6.21 -15.65 0.33
N GLY A 546 -5.56 -15.17 1.40
CA GLY A 546 -5.95 -15.48 2.78
C GLY A 546 -7.39 -15.06 3.11
N VAL A 547 -7.80 -13.83 2.73
CA VAL A 547 -9.17 -13.33 2.89
C VAL A 547 -10.17 -14.17 2.10
N ARG A 548 -9.85 -14.51 0.84
CA ARG A 548 -10.68 -15.38 -0.01
C ARG A 548 -10.89 -16.76 0.62
N LEU A 549 -9.82 -17.40 1.08
CA LEU A 549 -9.84 -18.77 1.60
C LEU A 549 -10.46 -18.86 3.01
N PHE A 550 -10.12 -17.96 3.94
CA PHE A 550 -10.80 -17.90 5.24
C PHE A 550 -12.28 -17.53 5.09
N GLY A 551 -12.61 -16.63 4.16
CA GLY A 551 -14.00 -16.28 3.82
C GLY A 551 -14.81 -17.47 3.27
N LEU A 552 -14.18 -18.34 2.48
CA LEU A 552 -14.78 -19.57 1.96
C LEU A 552 -14.95 -20.63 3.07
N ALA A 553 -13.92 -20.87 3.88
CA ALA A 553 -13.98 -21.76 5.04
C ALA A 553 -15.09 -21.34 6.02
N LEU A 554 -15.22 -20.04 6.28
CA LEU A 554 -16.26 -19.48 7.15
C LEU A 554 -17.66 -19.70 6.57
N GLN A 555 -17.88 -19.53 5.26
CA GLN A 555 -19.17 -19.82 4.63
C GLN A 555 -19.55 -21.30 4.69
N ILE A 556 -18.58 -22.20 4.51
CA ILE A 556 -18.81 -23.66 4.61
C ILE A 556 -19.15 -24.04 6.06
N LEU A 557 -18.43 -23.49 7.03
CA LEU A 557 -18.72 -23.69 8.46
C LEU A 557 -20.08 -23.14 8.87
N GLU A 558 -20.41 -21.89 8.50
CA GLU A 558 -21.71 -21.27 8.84
C GLU A 558 -22.90 -22.03 8.23
N ARG A 559 -22.70 -22.79 7.13
CA ARG A 559 -23.68 -23.72 6.56
C ARG A 559 -23.72 -25.07 7.27
N LYS A 560 -22.57 -25.72 7.54
CA LYS A 560 -22.51 -27.08 8.12
C LYS A 560 -22.76 -27.10 9.63
N ARG A 561 -22.14 -26.17 10.35
CA ARG A 561 -22.08 -26.13 11.82
C ARG A 561 -22.37 -24.70 12.34
N PRO A 562 -23.55 -24.09 12.08
CA PRO A 562 -23.86 -22.70 12.47
C PRO A 562 -23.78 -22.42 13.99
N THR A 563 -23.82 -23.45 14.82
CA THR A 563 -23.69 -23.38 16.28
C THR A 563 -22.24 -23.47 16.79
N ASP A 564 -21.30 -23.89 15.94
CA ASP A 564 -19.88 -24.05 16.27
C ASP A 564 -19.21 -22.69 16.33
N ALA A 565 -19.10 -22.18 17.54
CA ALA A 565 -18.63 -20.83 17.81
C ALA A 565 -17.09 -20.76 17.91
N GLU A 566 -16.40 -21.87 18.13
CA GLU A 566 -14.96 -21.87 18.37
C GLU A 566 -14.20 -21.79 17.05
N ASP A 567 -14.50 -22.71 16.12
CA ASP A 567 -13.99 -22.64 14.74
C ASP A 567 -14.43 -21.32 14.06
N ARG A 568 -15.68 -20.88 14.29
CA ARG A 568 -16.19 -19.64 13.70
C ARG A 568 -15.46 -18.40 14.22
N CYS A 569 -15.14 -18.36 15.52
CA CYS A 569 -14.36 -17.26 16.08
C CYS A 569 -12.91 -17.30 15.60
N ARG A 570 -12.28 -18.49 15.52
CA ARG A 570 -10.94 -18.68 14.96
C ARG A 570 -10.85 -18.16 13.52
N LEU A 571 -11.79 -18.55 12.65
CA LEU A 571 -11.83 -18.10 11.25
C LEU A 571 -12.10 -16.60 11.13
N LEU A 572 -13.00 -16.03 11.94
CA LEU A 572 -13.25 -14.57 11.95
C LEU A 572 -12.01 -13.78 12.41
N LEU A 573 -11.27 -14.26 13.41
CA LEU A 573 -10.03 -13.62 13.85
C LEU A 573 -8.97 -13.62 12.74
N ALA A 574 -8.75 -14.77 12.09
CA ALA A 574 -7.75 -14.89 11.03
C ALA A 574 -8.14 -14.11 9.75
N LEU A 575 -9.44 -14.10 9.41
CA LEU A 575 -9.99 -13.28 8.32
C LEU A 575 -9.78 -11.78 8.56
N GLY A 576 -10.13 -11.27 9.75
CA GLY A 576 -9.94 -9.86 10.10
C GLY A 576 -8.47 -9.45 10.13
N ASP A 577 -7.59 -10.35 10.54
CA ASP A 577 -6.13 -10.17 10.56
C ASP A 577 -5.51 -10.19 9.15
N CYS A 578 -6.16 -10.81 8.15
CA CYS A 578 -5.79 -10.69 6.74
C CYS A 578 -6.37 -9.43 6.08
N GLN A 579 -7.65 -9.10 6.33
CA GLN A 579 -8.28 -7.85 5.87
C GLN A 579 -7.50 -6.62 6.34
N ALA A 580 -7.01 -6.63 7.58
CA ALA A 580 -6.19 -5.56 8.14
C ALA A 580 -4.81 -5.40 7.47
N ARG A 581 -4.34 -6.40 6.70
CA ARG A 581 -3.02 -6.43 6.02
C ARG A 581 -3.08 -6.25 4.51
N GLU A 582 -4.23 -6.51 3.88
CA GLU A 582 -4.50 -6.06 2.49
C GLU A 582 -4.91 -4.57 2.44
N GLY A 583 -5.30 -3.99 3.59
CA GLY A 583 -5.67 -2.58 3.73
C GLY A 583 -7.16 -2.30 3.92
N ASP A 584 -8.01 -3.32 3.98
CA ASP A 584 -9.44 -3.20 4.31
C ASP A 584 -9.66 -3.02 5.83
N LEU A 585 -9.23 -1.86 6.34
CA LEU A 585 -9.29 -1.54 7.77
C LEU A 585 -10.72 -1.49 8.33
N GLU A 586 -11.72 -1.13 7.52
CA GLU A 586 -13.12 -1.05 7.97
C GLU A 586 -13.82 -2.41 7.88
N GLY A 587 -13.60 -3.21 6.84
CA GLY A 587 -14.09 -4.59 6.81
C GLY A 587 -13.43 -5.47 7.87
N ALA A 588 -12.13 -5.29 8.12
CA ALA A 588 -11.42 -5.93 9.25
C ALA A 588 -12.08 -5.62 10.59
N LYS A 589 -12.42 -4.35 10.85
CA LYS A 589 -13.14 -3.92 12.06
C LYS A 589 -14.49 -4.61 12.22
N GLU A 590 -15.34 -4.65 11.18
CA GLU A 590 -16.63 -5.33 11.26
C GLU A 590 -16.46 -6.86 11.48
N THR A 591 -15.44 -7.47 10.86
CA THR A 591 -15.08 -8.88 11.09
C THR A 591 -14.60 -9.14 12.53
N PHE A 592 -13.77 -8.26 13.10
CA PHE A 592 -13.36 -8.36 14.51
C PHE A 592 -14.54 -8.12 15.48
N LEU A 593 -15.50 -7.27 15.16
CA LEU A 593 -16.74 -7.14 15.94
C LEU A 593 -17.57 -8.42 15.92
N ARG A 594 -17.71 -9.07 14.75
CA ARG A 594 -18.34 -10.40 14.63
C ARG A 594 -17.61 -11.44 15.48
N ALA A 595 -16.27 -11.45 15.47
CA ALA A 595 -15.47 -12.34 16.32
C ALA A 595 -15.74 -12.11 17.82
N ALA A 596 -15.70 -10.84 18.26
CA ALA A 596 -15.97 -10.44 19.64
C ALA A 596 -17.39 -10.82 20.10
N GLU A 597 -18.40 -10.64 19.26
CA GLU A 597 -19.77 -11.06 19.55
C GLU A 597 -19.90 -12.58 19.74
N VAL A 598 -19.25 -13.39 18.90
CA VAL A 598 -19.26 -14.85 19.02
C VAL A 598 -18.53 -15.28 20.30
N ALA A 599 -17.38 -14.68 20.59
CA ALA A 599 -16.59 -14.98 21.77
C ALA A 599 -17.32 -14.64 23.08
N GLU A 600 -17.92 -13.45 23.17
CA GLU A 600 -18.65 -13.00 24.36
C GLU A 600 -19.88 -13.88 24.65
N LYS A 601 -20.65 -14.26 23.61
CA LYS A 601 -21.83 -15.15 23.73
C LYS A 601 -21.47 -16.58 24.19
N ARG A 602 -20.18 -16.92 24.26
CA ARG A 602 -19.66 -18.23 24.71
C ARG A 602 -18.65 -18.13 25.87
N SER A 603 -18.41 -16.94 26.44
CA SER A 603 -17.40 -16.70 27.47
C SER A 603 -15.96 -17.07 27.05
N MET A 604 -15.63 -16.94 25.77
CA MET A 604 -14.30 -17.22 25.20
C MET A 604 -13.35 -16.04 25.41
N SER A 605 -12.81 -15.90 26.63
CA SER A 605 -12.08 -14.69 27.05
C SER A 605 -10.82 -14.36 26.24
N GLU A 606 -10.06 -15.37 25.78
CA GLU A 606 -8.84 -15.13 25.01
C GLU A 606 -9.15 -14.66 23.58
N GLN A 607 -10.16 -15.28 22.94
CA GLN A 607 -10.64 -14.91 21.62
C GLN A 607 -11.30 -13.51 21.61
N LEU A 608 -12.03 -13.15 22.68
CA LEU A 608 -12.56 -11.79 22.86
C LEU A 608 -11.43 -10.76 23.00
N ALA A 609 -10.32 -11.12 23.65
CA ALA A 609 -9.14 -10.26 23.74
C ALA A 609 -8.40 -10.12 22.40
N ALA A 610 -8.23 -11.22 21.66
CA ALA A 610 -7.67 -11.19 20.31
C ALA A 610 -8.51 -10.30 19.39
N ALA A 611 -9.84 -10.41 19.43
CA ALA A 611 -10.75 -9.57 18.66
C ALA A 611 -10.65 -8.08 19.04
N ALA A 612 -10.55 -7.77 20.34
CA ALA A 612 -10.43 -6.39 20.82
C ALA A 612 -9.06 -5.75 20.48
N LEU A 613 -7.98 -6.52 20.50
CA LEU A 613 -6.65 -6.07 20.08
C LEU A 613 -6.57 -5.91 18.55
N GLY A 614 -7.13 -6.86 17.78
CA GLY A 614 -7.22 -6.79 16.33
C GLY A 614 -8.06 -5.62 15.82
N TYR A 615 -9.24 -5.39 16.41
CA TYR A 615 -10.07 -4.21 16.13
C TYR A 615 -9.33 -2.89 16.40
N GLY A 616 -8.47 -2.88 17.43
CA GLY A 616 -7.61 -1.73 17.74
C GLY A 616 -6.49 -1.48 16.73
N GLY A 617 -6.23 -2.41 15.80
CA GLY A 617 -5.14 -2.31 14.84
C GLY A 617 -3.73 -2.38 15.46
N ARG A 618 -2.73 -2.42 14.58
CA ARG A 618 -1.32 -2.67 14.94
C ARG A 618 -0.67 -1.59 15.80
N PHE A 619 -1.00 -0.31 15.58
CA PHE A 619 -0.36 0.82 16.26
C PHE A 619 -0.93 1.04 17.67
N VAL A 620 -0.17 0.66 18.70
CA VAL A 620 -0.59 0.74 20.11
C VAL A 620 -0.92 2.18 20.56
N TRP A 621 -0.27 3.16 19.92
CA TRP A 621 -0.44 4.60 20.15
C TRP A 621 -1.60 5.25 19.39
N ALA A 622 -2.22 4.57 18.42
CA ALA A 622 -3.32 5.15 17.66
C ALA A 622 -4.51 5.44 18.59
N ARG A 623 -4.87 6.72 18.75
CA ARG A 623 -5.99 7.17 19.58
C ARG A 623 -7.30 6.52 19.11
N ALA A 624 -8.32 6.42 19.97
CA ALA A 624 -9.65 5.98 19.55
C ALA A 624 -10.28 6.94 18.51
N GLY A 625 -9.93 8.23 18.54
CA GLY A 625 -10.39 9.21 17.57
C GLY A 625 -11.91 9.37 17.59
N SER A 626 -12.56 9.11 16.47
CA SER A 626 -14.03 9.07 16.36
C SER A 626 -14.64 7.68 16.54
N ASP A 627 -13.83 6.63 16.75
CA ASP A 627 -14.29 5.24 16.86
C ASP A 627 -14.83 4.93 18.27
N ARG A 628 -16.11 5.23 18.44
CA ARG A 628 -16.86 5.02 19.70
C ARG A 628 -17.04 3.55 20.10
N ARG A 629 -16.53 2.58 19.30
CA ARG A 629 -16.65 1.14 19.56
C ARG A 629 -15.39 0.56 20.23
N LEU A 630 -14.21 1.15 19.99
CA LEU A 630 -12.93 0.65 20.47
C LEU A 630 -12.86 0.54 22.01
N VAL A 631 -13.13 1.64 22.72
CA VAL A 631 -13.01 1.69 24.20
C VAL A 631 -13.98 0.71 24.88
N PRO A 632 -15.29 0.68 24.56
CA PRO A 632 -16.21 -0.33 25.14
C PRO A 632 -15.81 -1.78 24.85
N LEU A 633 -15.22 -2.06 23.69
CA LEU A 633 -14.74 -3.40 23.31
C LEU A 633 -13.49 -3.80 24.13
N LEU A 634 -12.50 -2.93 24.23
CA LEU A 634 -11.30 -3.15 25.05
C LEU A 634 -11.65 -3.33 26.54
N GLU A 635 -12.59 -2.53 27.08
CA GLU A 635 -13.06 -2.73 28.45
C GLU A 635 -13.79 -4.07 28.65
N ARG A 636 -14.64 -4.50 27.70
CA ARG A 636 -15.33 -5.81 27.75
C ARG A 636 -14.33 -6.95 27.76
N ALA A 637 -13.34 -6.91 26.87
CA ALA A 637 -12.25 -7.88 26.81
C ALA A 637 -11.40 -7.88 28.09
N LEU A 638 -11.10 -6.72 28.66
CA LEU A 638 -10.32 -6.62 29.90
C LEU A 638 -11.10 -7.14 31.12
N ARG A 639 -12.42 -6.93 31.16
CA ARG A 639 -13.31 -7.47 32.21
C ARG A 639 -13.52 -8.99 32.12
N SER A 640 -13.33 -9.60 30.95
CA SER A 640 -13.42 -11.07 30.80
C SER A 640 -12.11 -11.81 31.13
N GLN A 641 -10.98 -11.10 31.27
CA GLN A 641 -9.72 -11.73 31.66
C GLN A 641 -9.69 -12.09 33.15
N PRO A 642 -8.97 -13.15 33.54
CA PRO A 642 -8.57 -13.37 34.93
C PRO A 642 -7.84 -12.14 35.51
N THR A 643 -7.99 -11.92 36.82
CA THR A 643 -7.36 -10.81 37.55
C THR A 643 -5.86 -11.00 37.84
N GLY A 644 -5.29 -12.14 37.47
CA GLY A 644 -3.86 -12.42 37.62
C GLY A 644 -3.00 -11.81 36.50
N ASP A 645 -1.69 -11.83 36.70
CA ASP A 645 -0.71 -11.37 35.70
C ASP A 645 -0.79 -12.26 34.44
N SER A 646 -1.11 -11.67 33.29
CA SER A 646 -1.09 -12.37 32.00
C SER A 646 -0.65 -11.44 30.86
N ARG A 647 -0.06 -12.04 29.81
CA ARG A 647 0.40 -11.30 28.62
C ARG A 647 -0.77 -10.58 27.94
N VAL A 648 -1.92 -11.25 27.86
CA VAL A 648 -3.16 -10.72 27.28
C VAL A 648 -3.68 -9.52 28.08
N ARG A 649 -3.70 -9.61 29.42
CA ARG A 649 -4.11 -8.52 30.31
C ARG A 649 -3.22 -7.28 30.13
N ALA A 650 -1.90 -7.45 30.10
CA ALA A 650 -0.95 -6.36 29.87
C ALA A 650 -1.17 -5.67 28.50
N ARG A 651 -1.34 -6.44 27.42
CA ARG A 651 -1.60 -5.89 26.07
C ARG A 651 -2.93 -5.14 26.00
N LEU A 652 -4.00 -5.68 26.58
CA LEU A 652 -5.31 -5.00 26.64
C LEU A 652 -5.24 -3.68 27.42
N MET A 653 -4.57 -3.66 28.58
CA MET A 653 -4.42 -2.43 29.38
C MET A 653 -3.55 -1.39 28.68
N SER A 654 -2.47 -1.82 28.02
CA SER A 654 -1.62 -0.95 27.18
C SER A 654 -2.42 -0.30 26.05
N ARG A 655 -3.19 -1.08 25.27
CA ARG A 655 -4.02 -0.55 24.18
C ARG A 655 -5.18 0.32 24.70
N LEU A 656 -5.77 -0.03 25.85
CA LEU A 656 -6.82 0.75 26.49
C LEU A 656 -6.32 2.11 27.00
N ALA A 657 -5.09 2.19 27.55
CA ALA A 657 -4.47 3.46 27.92
C ALA A 657 -4.24 4.36 26.69
N GLY A 658 -3.73 3.81 25.59
CA GLY A 658 -3.60 4.56 24.32
C GLY A 658 -4.95 5.03 23.75
N ALA A 659 -5.99 4.20 23.84
CA ALA A 659 -7.34 4.54 23.39
C ALA A 659 -8.02 5.62 24.25
N LEU A 660 -7.85 5.57 25.58
CA LEU A 660 -8.46 6.49 26.55
C LEU A 660 -7.77 7.86 26.69
N ARG A 661 -6.63 8.07 26.00
CA ARG A 661 -5.85 9.34 25.99
C ARG A 661 -6.71 10.60 25.77
N ASP A 662 -7.82 10.46 25.06
CA ASP A 662 -8.72 11.55 24.72
C ASP A 662 -9.90 11.77 25.71
N GLU A 663 -10.09 10.87 26.69
CA GLU A 663 -11.27 10.80 27.58
C GLU A 663 -10.96 10.83 29.09
N ARG A 664 -9.72 10.54 29.51
CA ARG A 664 -9.33 10.31 30.91
C ARG A 664 -8.36 11.35 31.46
N SER A 665 -8.27 11.47 32.78
CA SER A 665 -7.26 12.31 33.41
C SER A 665 -5.85 11.69 33.29
N PRO A 666 -4.78 12.51 33.28
CA PRO A 666 -3.39 12.03 33.27
C PRO A 666 -3.13 10.95 34.32
N ASP A 667 -3.55 11.18 35.57
CA ASP A 667 -3.36 10.26 36.70
C ASP A 667 -4.06 8.90 36.55
N GLU A 668 -5.14 8.82 35.76
CA GLU A 668 -5.79 7.54 35.44
C GLU A 668 -5.04 6.81 34.32
N LEU A 669 -4.55 7.53 33.31
CA LEU A 669 -3.79 6.98 32.18
C LEU A 669 -2.43 6.42 32.61
N HIS A 670 -1.64 7.19 33.36
CA HIS A 670 -0.33 6.75 33.85
C HIS A 670 -0.45 5.56 34.79
N ARG A 671 -1.46 5.50 35.68
CA ARG A 671 -1.68 4.30 36.51
C ARG A 671 -2.03 3.07 35.68
N LEU A 672 -2.90 3.21 34.67
CA LEU A 672 -3.30 2.10 33.80
C LEU A 672 -2.11 1.56 32.97
N SER A 673 -1.29 2.45 32.39
CA SER A 673 -0.14 2.05 31.60
C SER A 673 1.02 1.52 32.45
N HIS A 674 1.27 2.11 33.63
CA HIS A 674 2.27 1.62 34.58
C HIS A 674 1.88 0.24 35.13
N GLU A 675 0.60 -0.03 35.43
CA GLU A 675 0.15 -1.38 35.82
C GLU A 675 0.37 -2.37 34.67
N ALA A 676 0.10 -1.98 33.41
CA ALA A 676 0.36 -2.81 32.23
C ALA A 676 1.84 -3.16 32.05
N VAL A 677 2.75 -2.19 32.18
CA VAL A 677 4.21 -2.41 32.14
C VAL A 677 4.66 -3.32 33.26
N GLU A 678 4.16 -3.12 34.47
CA GLU A 678 4.52 -3.94 35.63
C GLU A 678 4.01 -5.39 35.53
N ILE A 679 2.81 -5.62 34.99
CA ILE A 679 2.34 -6.96 34.64
C ILE A 679 3.28 -7.57 33.58
N ALA A 680 3.64 -6.82 32.53
CA ALA A 680 4.50 -7.31 31.47
C ALA A 680 5.88 -7.74 32.00
N ARG A 681 6.53 -6.90 32.84
CA ARG A 681 7.79 -7.23 33.54
C ARG A 681 7.68 -8.54 34.33
N ARG A 682 6.58 -8.74 35.08
CA ARG A 682 6.35 -9.97 35.86
C ARG A 682 6.08 -11.21 35.01
N THR A 683 5.49 -11.06 33.82
CA THR A 683 5.31 -12.19 32.87
C THR A 683 6.58 -12.62 32.14
N GLY A 684 7.65 -11.82 32.19
CA GLY A 684 8.97 -12.18 31.63
C GLY A 684 9.01 -12.33 30.11
N ASP A 685 8.08 -11.71 29.37
CA ASP A 685 7.93 -11.82 27.92
C ASP A 685 8.42 -10.54 27.22
N PRO A 686 9.59 -10.53 26.53
CA PRO A 686 10.17 -9.32 25.93
C PRO A 686 9.23 -8.61 24.95
N ALA A 687 8.51 -9.37 24.12
CA ALA A 687 7.56 -8.82 23.16
C ALA A 687 6.38 -8.10 23.85
N THR A 688 5.82 -8.68 24.93
CA THR A 688 4.77 -8.02 25.71
C THR A 688 5.29 -6.86 26.54
N LEU A 689 6.54 -6.91 27.02
CA LEU A 689 7.16 -5.77 27.71
C LEU A 689 7.36 -4.59 26.73
N SER A 690 7.90 -4.85 25.54
CA SER A 690 8.01 -3.84 24.48
C SER A 690 6.64 -3.23 24.12
N TYR A 691 5.61 -4.06 23.93
CA TYR A 691 4.23 -3.61 23.67
C TYR A 691 3.61 -2.78 24.83
N ALA A 692 3.93 -3.12 26.08
CA ALA A 692 3.44 -2.39 27.25
C ALA A 692 4.16 -1.05 27.43
N LEU A 693 5.48 -1.03 27.24
CA LEU A 693 6.29 0.20 27.21
C LEU A 693 5.82 1.13 26.07
N ALA A 694 5.51 0.56 24.89
CA ALA A 694 5.03 1.30 23.73
C ALA A 694 3.71 2.05 23.99
N GLY A 695 2.69 1.36 24.52
CA GLY A 695 1.45 2.04 24.92
C GLY A 695 1.63 3.00 26.09
N SER A 696 2.58 2.74 27.00
CA SER A 696 2.87 3.67 28.10
C SER A 696 3.45 4.99 27.60
N PHE A 697 4.50 4.98 26.78
CA PHE A 697 5.09 6.20 26.19
C PHE A 697 4.02 7.06 25.49
N ALA A 698 3.13 6.43 24.72
CA ALA A 698 2.10 7.12 23.96
C ALA A 698 0.92 7.65 24.80
N ALA A 699 0.58 6.98 25.90
CA ALA A 699 -0.45 7.40 26.84
C ALA A 699 0.04 8.49 27.81
N THR A 700 1.32 8.47 28.17
CA THR A 700 1.97 9.44 29.07
C THR A 700 2.79 10.51 28.32
N TRP A 701 2.52 10.75 27.04
CA TRP A 701 3.25 11.75 26.25
C TRP A 701 2.85 13.18 26.62
N TRP A 702 3.40 13.69 27.72
CA TRP A 702 3.09 15.01 28.29
C TRP A 702 4.36 15.87 28.46
N PRO A 703 4.24 17.20 28.59
CA PRO A 703 5.38 18.09 28.86
C PRO A 703 6.18 17.76 30.13
N ASP A 704 5.54 17.15 31.13
CA ASP A 704 6.06 17.00 32.49
C ASP A 704 7.06 15.83 32.68
N ASN A 705 7.13 14.88 31.75
CA ASN A 705 7.79 13.58 31.99
C ASN A 705 8.79 13.12 30.91
N ALA A 706 9.40 14.06 30.17
CA ALA A 706 10.36 13.73 29.12
C ALA A 706 11.52 12.82 29.60
N GLU A 707 12.05 13.00 30.82
CA GLU A 707 13.10 12.11 31.35
C GLU A 707 12.61 10.65 31.56
N GLU A 708 11.36 10.46 32.03
CA GLU A 708 10.73 9.14 32.16
C GLU A 708 10.57 8.48 30.79
N ARG A 709 10.01 9.23 29.83
CA ARG A 709 9.80 8.78 28.45
C ARG A 709 11.10 8.44 27.73
N LEU A 710 12.18 9.17 27.98
CA LEU A 710 13.52 8.85 27.44
C LEU A 710 14.03 7.50 27.97
N GLY A 711 13.76 7.20 29.25
CA GLY A 711 14.01 5.89 29.83
C GLY A 711 13.22 4.77 29.15
N ILE A 712 11.90 4.97 28.99
CA ILE A 712 11.00 4.02 28.31
C ILE A 712 11.46 3.74 26.87
N ALA A 713 11.72 4.77 26.06
CA ALA A 713 12.16 4.61 24.68
C ALA A 713 13.57 3.97 24.57
N THR A 714 14.44 4.18 25.56
CA THR A 714 15.74 3.48 25.64
C THR A 714 15.58 2.00 25.99
N GLU A 715 14.64 1.63 26.85
CA GLU A 715 14.34 0.22 27.14
C GLU A 715 13.70 -0.50 25.94
N ILE A 716 12.79 0.16 25.21
CA ILE A 716 12.23 -0.35 23.95
C ILE A 716 13.33 -0.62 22.92
N LEU A 717 14.23 0.36 22.70
CA LEU A 717 15.35 0.21 21.76
C LEU A 717 16.28 -0.94 22.14
N GLN A 718 16.59 -1.11 23.43
CA GLN A 718 17.43 -2.22 23.90
C GLN A 718 16.77 -3.58 23.64
N LEU A 719 15.48 -3.72 23.96
CA LEU A 719 14.71 -4.94 23.68
C LEU A 719 14.63 -5.24 22.17
N ALA A 720 14.53 -4.21 21.34
CA ALA A 720 14.50 -4.35 19.88
C ALA A 720 15.85 -4.83 19.30
N ILE A 721 16.97 -4.29 19.81
CA ILE A 721 18.32 -4.73 19.44
C ILE A 721 18.56 -6.19 19.87
N GLU A 722 18.09 -6.58 21.06
CA GLU A 722 18.19 -7.96 21.55
C GLU A 722 17.30 -8.95 20.76
N ALA A 723 16.18 -8.49 20.21
CA ALA A 723 15.28 -9.28 19.37
C ALA A 723 15.68 -9.33 17.88
N GLY A 724 16.49 -8.38 17.40
CA GLY A 724 16.75 -8.19 15.96
C GLY A 724 15.61 -7.52 15.20
N ASP A 725 14.65 -6.89 15.88
CA ASP A 725 13.48 -6.23 15.30
C ASP A 725 13.88 -4.82 14.80
N ALA A 726 14.35 -4.74 13.56
CA ALA A 726 14.81 -3.50 12.93
C ALA A 726 13.75 -2.39 12.86
N GLU A 727 12.46 -2.74 12.82
CA GLU A 727 11.38 -1.76 12.79
C GLU A 727 11.15 -1.18 14.20
N ARG A 728 11.18 -2.02 15.25
CA ARG A 728 11.14 -1.57 16.65
C ARG A 728 12.41 -0.82 17.06
N ILE A 729 13.57 -1.13 16.45
CA ILE A 729 14.79 -0.33 16.60
C ILE A 729 14.53 1.08 16.10
N LEU A 730 13.91 1.24 14.92
CA LEU A 730 13.62 2.55 14.37
C LEU A 730 12.58 3.33 15.19
N GLU A 731 11.49 2.67 15.62
CA GLU A 731 10.50 3.23 16.55
C GLU A 731 11.15 3.75 17.85
N GLY A 732 12.00 2.93 18.48
CA GLY A 732 12.74 3.31 19.69
C GLY A 732 13.77 4.42 19.46
N ARG A 733 14.29 4.60 18.24
CA ARG A 733 15.16 5.73 17.88
C ARG A 733 14.38 7.02 17.67
N ASP A 734 13.27 6.98 16.94
CA ASP A 734 12.41 8.15 16.71
C ASP A 734 11.91 8.72 18.05
N TRP A 735 11.42 7.87 18.95
CA TRP A 735 10.93 8.33 20.25
C TRP A 735 12.03 8.90 21.14
N ARG A 736 13.25 8.34 21.08
CA ARG A 736 14.42 8.95 21.73
C ARG A 736 14.77 10.29 21.08
N MET A 737 14.76 10.38 19.76
CA MET A 737 15.01 11.61 18.99
C MET A 737 14.05 12.73 19.38
N VAL A 738 12.73 12.49 19.40
CA VAL A 738 11.77 13.52 19.82
C VAL A 738 11.94 13.89 21.29
N THR A 739 12.16 12.92 22.18
CA THR A 739 12.34 13.22 23.61
C THR A 739 13.64 13.98 23.89
N PHE A 740 14.71 13.74 23.13
CA PHE A 740 15.93 14.56 23.18
C PHE A 740 15.68 15.99 22.66
N HIS A 741 14.81 16.16 21.66
CA HIS A 741 14.43 17.47 21.13
C HIS A 741 13.62 18.29 22.16
N GLU A 742 12.65 17.67 22.85
CA GLU A 742 11.92 18.25 23.98
C GLU A 742 12.89 18.74 25.08
N LEU A 743 13.92 17.94 25.39
CA LEU A 743 14.96 18.25 26.38
C LEU A 743 16.06 19.22 25.88
N GLY A 744 16.14 19.48 24.58
CA GLY A 744 17.12 20.38 23.96
C GLY A 744 18.50 19.77 23.66
N ASP A 745 18.71 18.45 23.77
CA ASP A 745 19.95 17.79 23.33
C ASP A 745 19.93 17.57 21.81
N ILE A 746 20.10 18.67 21.07
CA ILE A 746 20.15 18.66 19.59
C ILE A 746 21.29 17.77 19.08
N ALA A 747 22.38 17.64 19.84
CA ALA A 747 23.47 16.73 19.49
C ALA A 747 23.03 15.26 19.57
N ALA A 748 22.09 14.89 20.45
CA ALA A 748 21.46 13.58 20.45
C ALA A 748 20.41 13.41 19.35
N VAL A 749 19.62 14.45 19.06
CA VAL A 749 18.69 14.48 17.91
C VAL A 749 19.44 14.14 16.62
N ASP A 750 20.53 14.85 16.32
CA ASP A 750 21.32 14.65 15.11
C ASP A 750 21.96 13.24 15.06
N ARG A 751 22.37 12.66 16.21
CA ARG A 751 22.89 11.28 16.30
C ARG A 751 21.81 10.24 15.98
N GLU A 752 20.61 10.38 16.54
CA GLU A 752 19.53 9.41 16.30
C GLU A 752 18.95 9.54 14.88
N ILE A 753 18.86 10.75 14.31
CA ILE A 753 18.49 10.94 12.89
C ILE A 753 19.51 10.26 11.96
N HIS A 754 20.81 10.42 12.22
CA HIS A 754 21.85 9.78 11.43
C HIS A 754 21.79 8.24 11.52
N ALA A 755 21.72 7.69 12.73
CA ALA A 755 21.61 6.25 12.95
C ALA A 755 20.33 5.63 12.35
N SER A 756 19.23 6.39 12.36
CA SER A 756 17.95 6.01 11.74
C SER A 756 18.00 6.03 10.22
N SER A 757 18.72 6.99 9.63
CA SER A 757 18.90 7.08 8.17
C SER A 757 19.61 5.85 7.61
N LEU A 758 20.70 5.41 8.26
CA LEU A 758 21.45 4.21 7.87
C LEU A 758 20.58 2.94 7.87
N LEU A 759 19.67 2.82 8.84
CA LEU A 759 18.77 1.67 8.95
C LEU A 759 17.60 1.72 7.96
N VAL A 760 17.14 2.92 7.58
CA VAL A 760 16.11 3.11 6.56
C VAL A 760 16.60 2.69 5.16
N ASP A 761 17.86 2.97 4.83
CA ASP A 761 18.45 2.55 3.54
C ASP A 761 18.59 1.01 3.43
N GLU A 762 18.75 0.32 4.57
CA GLU A 762 18.71 -1.15 4.65
C GLU A 762 17.26 -1.69 4.58
N LEU A 763 16.32 -1.09 5.33
CA LEU A 763 14.92 -1.53 5.39
C LEU A 763 14.11 -1.28 4.11
N ARG A 764 14.42 -0.21 3.37
CA ARG A 764 13.75 0.27 2.14
C ARG A 764 12.24 0.56 2.24
N GLN A 765 11.65 0.50 3.44
CA GLN A 765 10.21 0.67 3.66
C GLN A 765 9.77 2.15 3.52
N PRO A 766 8.74 2.50 2.70
CA PRO A 766 8.28 3.88 2.53
C PRO A 766 7.79 4.56 3.81
N ALA A 767 7.10 3.84 4.70
CA ALA A 767 6.66 4.37 6.00
C ALA A 767 7.86 4.85 6.86
N GLN A 768 8.89 4.00 6.92
CA GLN A 768 10.09 4.24 7.72
C GLN A 768 10.94 5.36 7.13
N ARG A 769 11.01 5.45 5.78
CA ARG A 769 11.63 6.56 5.07
C ARG A 769 10.88 7.88 5.28
N TRP A 770 9.54 7.87 5.28
CA TRP A 770 8.74 9.05 5.62
C TRP A 770 9.03 9.57 7.03
N LEU A 771 9.11 8.68 8.03
CA LEU A 771 9.39 9.05 9.42
C LEU A 771 10.72 9.83 9.53
N VAL A 772 11.82 9.26 9.03
CA VAL A 772 13.15 9.88 9.07
C VAL A 772 13.24 11.15 8.20
N LEU A 773 12.55 11.20 7.05
CA LEU A 773 12.46 12.42 6.25
C LEU A 773 11.75 13.54 7.02
N THR A 774 10.69 13.22 7.77
CA THR A 774 9.94 14.18 8.60
C THR A 774 10.83 14.76 9.71
N SER A 775 11.61 13.94 10.41
CA SER A 775 12.60 14.40 11.40
C SER A 775 13.69 15.27 10.78
N ARG A 776 14.13 14.96 9.55
CA ARG A 776 15.12 15.77 8.81
C ARG A 776 14.57 17.13 8.39
N VAL A 777 13.31 17.20 7.94
CA VAL A 777 12.62 18.48 7.67
C VAL A 777 12.54 19.32 8.94
N MET A 778 12.06 18.73 10.04
CA MET A 778 11.98 19.38 11.35
C MET A 778 13.33 20.01 11.73
N ARG A 779 14.41 19.23 11.67
CA ARG A 779 15.75 19.69 12.01
C ARG A 779 16.26 20.78 11.07
N ALA A 780 15.96 20.70 9.78
CA ALA A 780 16.33 21.72 8.79
C ALA A 780 15.59 23.04 9.00
N LEU A 781 14.28 23.00 9.27
CA LEU A 781 13.48 24.18 9.62
C LEU A 781 14.02 24.86 10.89
N PHE A 782 14.35 24.07 11.91
CA PHE A 782 14.90 24.55 13.18
C PHE A 782 16.30 25.18 13.08
N ASP A 783 17.07 24.80 12.05
CA ASP A 783 18.40 25.36 11.71
C ASP A 783 18.33 26.66 10.88
N GLY A 784 17.21 26.89 10.20
CA GLY A 784 17.10 27.87 9.11
C GLY A 784 17.55 27.36 7.73
N ARG A 785 17.72 26.04 7.54
CA ARG A 785 18.03 25.42 6.23
C ARG A 785 16.77 25.29 5.36
N PHE A 786 16.13 26.42 5.06
CA PHE A 786 14.83 26.45 4.36
C PHE A 786 14.87 25.85 2.94
N ASP A 787 15.98 25.99 2.21
CA ASP A 787 16.17 25.37 0.88
C ASP A 787 16.33 23.83 0.94
N GLU A 788 16.71 23.27 2.10
CA GLU A 788 16.66 21.84 2.32
C GLU A 788 15.24 21.39 2.67
N ALA A 789 14.55 22.13 3.55
CA ALA A 789 13.16 21.86 3.90
C ALA A 789 12.22 21.92 2.68
N GLU A 790 12.35 22.90 1.78
CA GLU A 790 11.50 23.00 0.56
C GLU A 790 11.70 21.81 -0.39
N ARG A 791 12.87 21.17 -0.39
CA ARG A 791 13.13 19.94 -1.18
C ARG A 791 12.62 18.69 -0.47
N LEU A 792 12.82 18.60 0.85
CA LEU A 792 12.49 17.41 1.64
C LEU A 792 11.00 17.28 1.95
N ILE A 793 10.26 18.38 2.17
CA ILE A 793 8.80 18.35 2.48
C ILE A 793 8.00 17.59 1.40
N PRO A 794 8.17 17.86 0.09
CA PRO A 794 7.52 17.06 -0.95
C PRO A 794 8.03 15.62 -1.05
N GLU A 795 9.26 15.32 -0.62
CA GLU A 795 9.78 13.93 -0.61
C GLU A 795 9.17 13.12 0.53
N ALA A 796 9.09 13.69 1.73
CA ALA A 796 8.38 13.09 2.86
C ALA A 796 6.94 12.75 2.46
N MET A 797 6.20 13.72 1.90
CA MET A 797 4.83 13.54 1.43
C MET A 797 4.67 12.38 0.41
N ARG A 798 5.60 12.24 -0.55
CA ARG A 798 5.55 11.14 -1.54
C ARG A 798 5.79 9.75 -0.94
N ASN A 799 6.60 9.65 0.12
CA ASN A 799 6.80 8.39 0.85
C ASN A 799 5.60 8.10 1.77
N GLY A 800 5.05 9.13 2.41
CA GLY A 800 3.93 9.02 3.35
C GLY A 800 2.58 8.72 2.69
N ASP A 801 2.24 9.34 1.55
CA ASP A 801 0.98 9.07 0.81
C ASP A 801 0.84 7.60 0.37
N ARG A 802 1.97 6.88 0.25
CA ARG A 802 2.05 5.45 -0.08
C ARG A 802 1.93 4.50 1.13
N ALA A 803 1.95 4.98 2.38
CA ALA A 803 2.00 4.09 3.56
C ALA A 803 1.35 4.63 4.86
N GLN A 804 1.50 5.91 5.19
CA GLN A 804 0.86 6.55 6.36
C GLN A 804 0.17 7.85 5.96
N ARG A 805 -0.73 7.72 4.98
CA ARG A 805 -1.35 8.82 4.23
C ARG A 805 -1.96 9.92 5.10
N TRP A 806 -2.59 9.56 6.22
CA TRP A 806 -3.24 10.51 7.13
C TRP A 806 -2.23 11.41 7.87
N ASP A 807 -1.28 10.83 8.60
CA ASP A 807 -0.29 11.62 9.33
C ASP A 807 0.66 12.33 8.35
N ALA A 808 0.98 11.74 7.19
CA ALA A 808 1.73 12.41 6.13
C ALA A 808 1.08 13.72 5.63
N ILE A 809 -0.25 13.76 5.47
CA ILE A 809 -0.99 14.99 5.14
C ILE A 809 -0.85 16.05 6.25
N LEU A 810 -0.91 15.63 7.52
CA LEU A 810 -0.78 16.51 8.68
C LEU A 810 0.64 17.10 8.77
N SER A 811 1.68 16.26 8.76
CA SER A 811 3.07 16.71 8.82
C SER A 811 3.42 17.61 7.64
N PHE A 812 2.99 17.25 6.42
CA PHE A 812 3.16 18.11 5.24
C PHE A 812 2.50 19.48 5.44
N GLY A 813 1.28 19.54 5.97
CA GLY A 813 0.57 20.79 6.23
C GLY A 813 1.26 21.67 7.28
N ILE A 814 1.70 21.09 8.39
CA ILE A 814 2.33 21.81 9.50
C ILE A 814 3.77 22.23 9.15
N GLN A 815 4.56 21.39 8.49
CA GLN A 815 5.91 21.73 8.03
C GLN A 815 5.89 22.75 6.88
N SER A 816 4.95 22.64 5.94
CA SER A 816 4.75 23.66 4.89
C SER A 816 4.32 25.00 5.49
N TYR A 817 3.46 24.99 6.51
CA TYR A 817 3.07 26.20 7.24
C TYR A 817 4.27 26.93 7.83
N MET A 818 5.18 26.22 8.53
CA MET A 818 6.39 26.81 9.10
C MET A 818 7.32 27.39 8.02
N LEU A 819 7.55 26.65 6.93
CA LEU A 819 8.37 27.11 5.80
C LEU A 819 7.77 28.36 5.12
N ARG A 820 6.48 28.32 4.82
CA ARG A 820 5.77 29.41 4.12
C ARG A 820 5.63 30.66 4.98
N ARG A 821 5.67 30.54 6.32
CA ARG A 821 5.76 31.68 7.24
C ARG A 821 7.04 32.47 6.98
N GLU A 822 8.20 31.83 7.04
CA GLU A 822 9.49 32.52 6.89
C GLU A 822 9.69 33.10 5.48
N GLN A 823 9.21 32.40 4.44
CA GLN A 823 9.23 32.88 3.06
C GLN A 823 8.24 34.04 2.77
N GLY A 824 7.30 34.35 3.68
CA GLY A 824 6.26 35.37 3.47
C GLY A 824 5.21 34.95 2.43
N ARG A 825 4.81 33.68 2.42
CA ARG A 825 3.88 33.03 1.46
C ARG A 825 2.74 32.29 2.18
N LEU A 826 2.32 32.80 3.34
CA LEU A 826 1.44 32.07 4.26
C LEU A 826 -0.04 32.03 3.81
N ASP A 827 -0.40 32.89 2.87
CA ASP A 827 -1.69 32.90 2.17
C ASP A 827 -1.94 31.61 1.37
N GLU A 828 -0.89 30.94 0.87
CA GLU A 828 -0.97 29.61 0.26
C GLU A 828 -1.55 28.55 1.21
N MET A 829 -1.45 28.76 2.53
CA MET A 829 -1.78 27.76 3.55
C MET A 829 -3.21 27.84 4.09
N GLU A 830 -3.92 28.97 3.94
CA GLU A 830 -5.31 29.11 4.46
C GLU A 830 -6.27 28.04 3.89
N PRO A 831 -6.27 27.74 2.57
CA PRO A 831 -7.14 26.70 2.03
C PRO A 831 -6.75 25.29 2.49
N ILE A 832 -5.46 25.03 2.69
CA ILE A 832 -4.91 23.73 3.10
C ILE A 832 -5.31 23.44 4.54
N ILE A 833 -4.97 24.33 5.48
CA ILE A 833 -5.29 24.17 6.90
C ILE A 833 -6.81 24.13 7.13
N THR A 834 -7.59 24.93 6.39
CA THR A 834 -9.06 24.91 6.49
C THR A 834 -9.66 23.60 5.96
N ARG A 835 -9.07 22.99 4.91
CA ARG A 835 -9.46 21.66 4.40
C ARG A 835 -9.17 20.58 5.43
N SER A 836 -7.95 20.52 5.97
CA SER A 836 -7.57 19.57 7.02
C SER A 836 -8.40 19.74 8.30
N LEU A 837 -8.83 20.96 8.64
CA LEU A 837 -9.74 21.20 9.79
C LEU A 837 -11.15 20.64 9.59
N ALA A 838 -11.67 20.68 8.37
CA ALA A 838 -12.98 20.13 8.03
C ALA A 838 -12.97 18.59 8.01
N GLU A 839 -11.84 18.00 7.58
CA GLU A 839 -11.64 16.56 7.53
C GLU A 839 -11.29 15.97 8.91
N TYR A 840 -10.47 16.68 9.71
CA TYR A 840 -9.89 16.19 10.97
C TYR A 840 -10.24 17.09 12.18
N PRO A 841 -11.53 17.32 12.50
CA PRO A 841 -11.97 18.31 13.49
C PRO A 841 -11.58 18.00 14.96
N THR A 842 -10.98 16.84 15.22
CA THR A 842 -10.54 16.35 16.54
C THR A 842 -9.10 16.74 16.90
N ARG A 843 -8.26 17.18 15.96
CA ARG A 843 -6.88 17.66 16.21
C ARG A 843 -6.90 19.16 16.59
N PRO A 844 -6.54 19.58 17.82
CA PRO A 844 -6.61 21.00 18.20
C PRO A 844 -5.54 21.84 17.51
N VAL A 845 -4.34 21.29 17.27
CA VAL A 845 -3.18 21.96 16.64
C VAL A 845 -3.52 22.71 15.35
N LEU A 846 -4.38 22.14 14.50
CA LEU A 846 -4.80 22.78 13.25
C LEU A 846 -5.60 24.08 13.49
N ARG A 847 -6.35 24.19 14.60
CA ARG A 847 -7.06 25.43 14.99
C ARG A 847 -6.09 26.47 15.54
N CYS A 848 -5.09 26.04 16.31
CA CYS A 848 -4.04 26.92 16.83
C CYS A 848 -3.17 27.49 15.70
N VAL A 849 -2.79 26.64 14.74
CA VAL A 849 -2.14 27.04 13.47
C VAL A 849 -3.02 28.01 12.68
N LEU A 850 -4.33 27.76 12.54
CA LEU A 850 -5.22 28.69 11.83
C LEU A 850 -5.36 30.06 12.55
N ALA A 851 -5.42 30.08 13.89
CA ALA A 851 -5.46 31.33 14.66
C ALA A 851 -4.16 32.15 14.46
N HIS A 852 -3.00 31.49 14.48
CA HIS A 852 -1.71 32.14 14.24
C HIS A 852 -1.53 32.56 12.77
N LEU A 853 -2.05 31.78 11.80
CA LEU A 853 -2.10 32.17 10.39
C LEU A 853 -2.86 33.49 10.19
N TYR A 854 -4.03 33.65 10.82
CA TYR A 854 -4.77 34.91 10.75
C TYR A 854 -4.05 36.07 11.45
N ARG A 855 -3.25 35.82 12.49
CA ARG A 855 -2.38 36.82 13.15
C ARG A 855 -1.26 37.29 12.22
N GLU A 856 -0.56 36.37 11.56
CA GLU A 856 0.48 36.70 10.56
C GLU A 856 -0.09 37.47 9.36
N LEU A 857 -1.25 37.06 8.84
CA LEU A 857 -1.97 37.77 7.77
C LEU A 857 -2.68 39.07 8.26
N ARG A 858 -2.45 39.51 9.50
CA ARG A 858 -3.05 40.70 10.14
C ARG A 858 -4.59 40.74 10.12
N ARG A 859 -5.26 39.59 9.98
CA ARG A 859 -6.72 39.42 9.97
C ARG A 859 -7.26 39.27 11.39
N ALA A 860 -7.09 40.32 12.20
CA ALA A 860 -7.40 40.32 13.63
C ALA A 860 -8.82 39.84 13.98
N GLY A 861 -9.84 40.16 13.15
CA GLY A 861 -11.21 39.68 13.37
C GLY A 861 -11.41 38.17 13.18
N ASP A 862 -10.65 37.54 12.28
CA ASP A 862 -10.67 36.09 12.08
C ASP A 862 -9.82 35.38 13.15
N ALA A 863 -8.66 35.95 13.49
CA ALA A 863 -7.82 35.47 14.60
C ALA A 863 -8.61 35.46 15.91
N ARG A 864 -9.27 36.59 16.25
CA ARG A 864 -10.19 36.74 17.39
C ARG A 864 -11.26 35.65 17.40
N ARG A 865 -11.97 35.45 16.28
CA ARG A 865 -13.05 34.45 16.14
C ARG A 865 -12.61 33.01 16.38
N VAL A 866 -11.38 32.64 16.04
CA VAL A 866 -10.83 31.29 16.34
C VAL A 866 -10.29 31.22 17.76
N PHE A 867 -9.57 32.26 18.21
CA PHE A 867 -9.01 32.35 19.57
C PHE A 867 -10.10 32.30 20.65
N ASP A 868 -11.23 32.98 20.44
CA ASP A 868 -12.38 32.95 21.36
C ASP A 868 -12.99 31.54 21.51
N GLN A 869 -12.86 30.66 20.52
CA GLN A 869 -13.31 29.27 20.60
C GLN A 869 -12.32 28.38 21.36
N LEU A 870 -11.01 28.66 21.22
CA LEU A 870 -9.94 27.90 21.90
C LEU A 870 -9.78 28.30 23.37
N ALA A 871 -10.08 29.55 23.70
CA ALA A 871 -10.01 30.10 25.05
C ALA A 871 -11.35 30.06 25.81
N ALA A 872 -12.38 29.38 25.27
CA ALA A 872 -13.75 29.41 25.79
C ALA A 872 -13.90 28.85 27.21
N ASP A 873 -13.02 27.94 27.60
CA ASP A 873 -12.96 27.26 28.90
C ASP A 873 -11.61 27.48 29.62
N GLY A 874 -10.94 28.61 29.34
CA GLY A 874 -9.60 28.88 29.88
C GLY A 874 -8.52 27.99 29.27
N PHE A 875 -8.72 27.57 28.01
CA PHE A 875 -7.87 26.62 27.27
C PHE A 875 -7.90 25.17 27.82
N GLY A 876 -8.87 24.83 28.66
CA GLY A 876 -9.09 23.46 29.16
C GLY A 876 -9.42 22.45 28.06
N GLY A 877 -9.93 22.92 26.91
CA GLY A 877 -10.17 22.10 25.72
C GLY A 877 -8.89 21.69 24.97
N LEU A 878 -7.73 22.25 25.31
CA LEU A 878 -6.42 21.85 24.77
C LEU A 878 -5.80 20.77 25.65
N LYS A 879 -5.63 19.58 25.06
CA LYS A 879 -5.12 18.40 25.78
C LYS A 879 -3.63 18.56 26.06
N ARG A 880 -3.21 18.29 27.30
CA ARG A 880 -1.81 18.35 27.74
C ARG A 880 -1.01 17.16 27.21
N ASP A 881 -0.83 17.11 25.89
CA ASP A 881 -0.13 16.04 25.18
C ASP A 881 1.06 16.55 24.32
N ASN A 882 1.58 15.73 23.40
CA ASN A 882 2.77 16.00 22.57
C ASN A 882 2.70 17.27 21.70
N ASP A 883 1.52 17.87 21.51
CA ASP A 883 1.36 19.09 20.72
C ASP A 883 1.18 20.34 21.60
N TRP A 884 0.93 20.18 22.91
CA TRP A 884 0.44 21.24 23.80
C TRP A 884 1.39 22.43 23.95
N LEU A 885 2.71 22.21 24.09
CA LEU A 885 3.66 23.33 24.19
C LEU A 885 3.74 24.12 22.88
N PHE A 886 3.70 23.43 21.73
CA PHE A 886 3.65 24.08 20.42
C PHE A 886 2.34 24.84 20.22
N GLU A 887 1.19 24.23 20.50
CA GLU A 887 -0.13 24.88 20.47
C GLU A 887 -0.15 26.17 21.30
N MET A 888 0.32 26.09 22.54
CA MET A 888 0.37 27.20 23.48
C MET A 888 1.38 28.28 23.07
N SER A 889 2.51 27.91 22.45
CA SER A 889 3.47 28.87 21.90
C SER A 889 2.85 29.78 20.83
N LEU A 890 2.00 29.20 19.97
CA LEU A 890 1.26 29.94 18.95
C LEU A 890 0.17 30.82 19.58
N LEU A 891 -0.54 30.32 20.59
CA LEU A 891 -1.60 31.07 21.26
C LEU A 891 -1.10 32.23 22.10
N ALA A 892 0.12 32.16 22.66
CA ALA A 892 0.79 33.28 23.29
C ALA A 892 0.99 34.46 22.32
N GLU A 893 1.48 34.19 21.10
CA GLU A 893 1.67 35.18 20.03
C GLU A 893 0.35 35.75 19.47
N VAL A 894 -0.76 35.00 19.59
CA VAL A 894 -2.11 35.45 19.23
C VAL A 894 -2.73 36.31 20.33
N ALA A 895 -2.58 35.95 21.61
CA ALA A 895 -3.11 36.71 22.74
C ALA A 895 -2.50 38.12 22.82
N ASP A 896 -1.18 38.21 22.67
CA ASP A 896 -0.39 39.44 22.55
C ASP A 896 -0.86 40.31 21.37
N HIS A 897 -0.93 39.74 20.16
CA HIS A 897 -1.42 40.46 18.97
C HIS A 897 -2.87 40.99 19.12
N LEU A 898 -3.72 40.24 19.82
CA LEU A 898 -5.13 40.60 20.05
C LEU A 898 -5.35 41.53 21.25
N GLY A 899 -4.30 41.88 22.00
CA GLY A 899 -4.37 42.73 23.20
C GLY A 899 -5.18 42.12 24.35
N ASP A 900 -5.27 40.80 24.42
CA ASP A 900 -6.15 40.08 25.35
C ASP A 900 -5.47 39.82 26.70
N ALA A 901 -5.42 40.85 27.55
CA ALA A 901 -4.72 40.79 28.83
C ALA A 901 -5.25 39.70 29.77
N ASP A 902 -6.58 39.49 29.84
CA ASP A 902 -7.18 38.51 30.75
C ASP A 902 -6.71 37.09 30.40
N ARG A 903 -6.76 36.71 29.11
CA ARG A 903 -6.32 35.39 28.65
C ARG A 903 -4.80 35.27 28.55
N ALA A 904 -4.08 36.37 28.32
CA ALA A 904 -2.62 36.39 28.46
C ALA A 904 -2.19 36.09 29.90
N GLY A 905 -2.96 36.54 30.91
CA GLY A 905 -2.82 36.12 32.31
C GLY A 905 -2.95 34.61 32.48
N THR A 906 -4.04 34.02 31.97
CA THR A 906 -4.26 32.57 32.02
C THR A 906 -3.13 31.78 31.34
N LEU A 907 -2.69 32.21 30.16
CA LEU A 907 -1.56 31.57 29.46
C LEU A 907 -0.25 31.72 30.24
N LEU A 908 0.00 32.87 30.87
CA LEU A 908 1.21 33.07 31.67
C LEU A 908 1.24 32.14 32.89
N GLU A 909 0.12 31.96 33.59
CA GLU A 909 0.02 31.02 34.71
C GLU A 909 0.24 29.57 34.26
N LEU A 910 -0.33 29.16 33.12
CA LEU A 910 -0.17 27.81 32.56
C LEU A 910 1.25 27.51 32.04
N LEU A 911 1.94 28.52 31.50
CA LEU A 911 3.22 28.32 30.78
C LEU A 911 4.47 28.67 31.59
N ARG A 912 4.33 29.43 32.67
CA ARG A 912 5.41 29.77 33.62
C ARG A 912 6.23 28.56 34.12
N PRO A 913 5.65 27.38 34.43
CA PRO A 913 6.43 26.20 34.80
C PRO A 913 7.35 25.70 33.67
N TYR A 914 6.97 25.93 32.41
CA TYR A 914 7.64 25.40 31.23
C TYR A 914 8.67 26.34 30.61
N ALA A 915 9.00 27.47 31.23
CA ALA A 915 9.97 28.43 30.67
C ALA A 915 11.32 27.77 30.31
N GLY A 916 11.76 26.76 31.06
CA GLY A 916 12.98 25.98 30.77
C GLY A 916 12.85 24.88 29.70
N HIS A 917 11.66 24.66 29.12
CA HIS A 917 11.38 23.62 28.12
C HIS A 917 11.40 24.19 26.69
N HIS A 918 11.25 23.30 25.71
CA HIS A 918 11.19 23.63 24.29
C HIS A 918 9.82 23.28 23.70
N ALA A 919 9.36 24.11 22.76
CA ALA A 919 8.03 24.03 22.18
C ALA A 919 8.02 23.17 20.91
N THR A 920 7.80 21.86 21.08
CA THR A 920 7.80 20.87 19.99
C THR A 920 6.39 20.37 19.67
N SER A 921 6.13 20.01 18.41
CA SER A 921 4.99 19.19 17.99
C SER A 921 5.56 17.90 17.39
N GLY A 922 5.65 16.88 18.24
CA GLY A 922 6.29 15.60 17.92
C GLY A 922 7.67 15.75 17.26
N GLY A 923 7.92 14.90 16.26
CA GLY A 923 9.07 15.00 15.37
C GLY A 923 8.88 15.93 14.17
N GLU A 924 7.81 16.74 14.12
CA GLU A 924 7.42 17.50 12.93
C GLU A 924 7.98 18.93 12.89
N VAL A 925 7.79 19.70 13.97
CA VAL A 925 8.16 21.13 14.04
C VAL A 925 8.49 21.58 15.46
N SER A 926 9.17 22.73 15.58
CA SER A 926 9.48 23.37 16.86
C SER A 926 9.50 24.90 16.76
N THR A 927 9.05 25.56 17.84
CA THR A 927 9.10 27.03 18.02
C THR A 927 10.18 27.50 19.00
N GLY A 928 11.13 26.63 19.37
CA GLY A 928 12.28 26.98 20.22
C GLY A 928 11.95 26.98 21.71
N SER A 929 12.71 27.75 22.50
CA SER A 929 12.52 27.85 23.95
C SER A 929 11.19 28.51 24.33
N MET A 930 10.45 27.84 25.21
CA MET A 930 9.21 28.35 25.81
C MET A 930 9.40 29.68 26.54
N ALA A 931 10.61 29.97 27.06
CA ALA A 931 10.92 31.24 27.71
C ALA A 931 10.57 32.46 26.83
N ARG A 932 10.71 32.38 25.50
CA ARG A 932 10.28 33.46 24.59
C ARG A 932 8.78 33.71 24.69
N CYS A 933 7.97 32.66 24.69
CA CYS A 933 6.51 32.76 24.74
C CYS A 933 6.01 33.23 26.12
N VAL A 934 6.65 32.76 27.20
CA VAL A 934 6.39 33.26 28.57
C VAL A 934 6.79 34.74 28.68
N GLY A 935 7.93 35.15 28.08
CA GLY A 935 8.39 36.54 28.03
C GLY A 935 7.47 37.48 27.25
N ILE A 936 6.93 37.03 26.11
CA ILE A 936 5.89 37.76 25.35
C ILE A 936 4.65 38.01 26.20
N LEU A 937 4.20 37.00 26.96
CA LEU A 937 3.04 37.13 27.85
C LEU A 937 3.32 38.04 29.05
N ALA A 938 4.50 37.93 29.68
CA ALA A 938 4.93 38.83 30.74
C ALA A 938 5.01 40.29 30.25
N ALA A 939 5.54 40.53 29.04
CA ALA A 939 5.59 41.84 28.40
C ALA A 939 4.19 42.41 28.10
N ALA A 940 3.27 41.57 27.57
CA ALA A 940 1.87 41.98 27.34
C ALA A 940 1.15 42.42 28.63
N LEU A 941 1.50 41.83 29.77
CA LEU A 941 1.02 42.19 31.10
C LEU A 941 1.85 43.27 31.82
N ARG A 942 2.87 43.84 31.15
CA ARG A 942 3.80 44.87 31.68
C ARG A 942 4.68 44.40 32.85
N GLY A 943 4.87 43.08 32.99
CA GLY A 943 5.83 42.47 33.92
C GLY A 943 7.26 42.55 33.37
N TRP A 944 7.78 43.77 33.19
CA TRP A 944 8.98 44.04 32.39
C TRP A 944 10.23 43.29 32.86
N ASP A 945 10.55 43.35 34.15
CA ASP A 945 11.74 42.73 34.74
C ASP A 945 11.71 41.19 34.61
N GLU A 946 10.50 40.60 34.61
CA GLU A 946 10.32 39.17 34.34
C GLU A 946 10.48 38.85 32.85
N ALA A 947 9.90 39.68 31.98
CA ALA A 947 10.02 39.52 30.53
C ALA A 947 11.47 39.62 30.05
N GLU A 948 12.26 40.55 30.61
CA GLU A 948 13.69 40.73 30.32
C GLU A 948 14.49 39.45 30.65
N ALA A 949 14.37 38.94 31.87
CA ALA A 949 15.03 37.70 32.30
C ALA A 949 14.57 36.46 31.49
N LEU A 950 13.33 36.44 31.01
CA LEU A 950 12.80 35.38 30.16
C LEU A 950 13.31 35.47 28.71
N PHE A 951 13.50 36.67 28.17
CA PHE A 951 14.12 36.84 26.85
C PHE A 951 15.62 36.50 26.88
N ASP A 952 16.35 36.89 27.93
CA ASP A 952 17.74 36.46 28.14
C ASP A 952 17.86 34.92 28.19
N LEU A 953 17.00 34.25 28.96
CA LEU A 953 16.94 32.78 29.02
C LEU A 953 16.59 32.17 27.66
N ALA A 954 15.70 32.79 26.88
CA ALA A 954 15.35 32.33 25.54
C ALA A 954 16.51 32.50 24.53
N LEU A 955 17.33 33.54 24.66
CA LEU A 955 18.54 33.73 23.85
C LEU A 955 19.60 32.67 24.18
N ASP A 956 19.88 32.43 25.47
CA ASP A 956 20.78 31.36 25.93
C ASP A 956 20.35 30.00 25.37
N ARG A 957 19.07 29.64 25.55
CA ARG A 957 18.54 28.34 25.14
C ARG A 957 18.49 28.15 23.62
N ASN A 958 17.98 29.13 22.88
CA ASN A 958 17.94 29.04 21.41
C ASN A 958 19.37 29.06 20.83
N GLY A 959 20.29 29.81 21.44
CA GLY A 959 21.72 29.83 21.07
C GLY A 959 22.43 28.50 21.35
N ALA A 960 22.25 27.91 22.53
CA ALA A 960 22.83 26.62 22.91
C ALA A 960 22.33 25.45 22.04
N MET A 961 21.07 25.51 21.59
CA MET A 961 20.49 24.57 20.60
C MET A 961 20.93 24.86 19.15
N GLY A 962 21.62 25.97 18.88
CA GLY A 962 21.99 26.40 17.53
C GLY A 962 20.82 26.90 16.66
N SER A 963 19.65 27.19 17.24
CA SER A 963 18.44 27.53 16.49
C SER A 963 18.41 29.00 16.07
N ARG A 964 19.11 29.29 14.98
CA ARG A 964 19.30 30.64 14.43
C ARG A 964 17.98 31.39 14.14
N PRO A 965 16.92 30.77 13.56
CA PRO A 965 15.64 31.47 13.37
C PRO A 965 15.01 31.91 14.69
N TRP A 966 15.08 31.07 15.73
CA TRP A 966 14.44 31.34 17.02
C TRP A 966 15.26 32.25 17.92
N VAL A 967 16.58 32.35 17.75
CA VAL A 967 17.38 33.47 18.29
C VAL A 967 16.88 34.80 17.69
N ALA A 968 16.74 34.88 16.36
CA ALA A 968 16.33 36.10 15.68
C ALA A 968 14.89 36.55 16.03
N TYR A 969 13.96 35.61 16.22
CA TYR A 969 12.63 35.93 16.75
C TYR A 969 12.64 36.35 18.22
N THR A 970 13.49 35.77 19.07
CA THR A 970 13.66 36.25 20.46
C THR A 970 14.22 37.67 20.49
N GLN A 971 15.26 37.98 19.70
CA GLN A 971 15.83 39.33 19.59
C GLN A 971 14.78 40.37 19.18
N TYR A 972 13.92 40.04 18.21
CA TYR A 972 12.81 40.90 17.76
C TYR A 972 11.77 41.14 18.87
N ASP A 973 11.31 40.10 19.57
CA ASP A 973 10.29 40.25 20.63
C ASP A 973 10.85 40.92 21.89
N TYR A 974 12.13 40.75 22.18
CA TYR A 974 12.85 41.46 23.24
C TYR A 974 12.97 42.96 22.92
N ALA A 975 13.41 43.31 21.70
CA ALA A 975 13.42 44.71 21.24
C ALA A 975 12.01 45.34 21.31
N ARG A 976 10.97 44.59 20.94
CA ARG A 976 9.56 45.00 21.05
C ARG A 976 9.13 45.29 22.50
N MET A 977 9.60 44.50 23.46
CA MET A 977 9.37 44.75 24.90
C MET A 977 10.09 46.01 25.36
N LEU A 978 11.36 46.19 25.01
CA LEU A 978 12.18 47.35 25.36
C LEU A 978 11.58 48.67 24.83
N PHE A 979 11.11 48.71 23.58
CA PHE A 979 10.36 49.87 23.05
C PHE A 979 9.01 50.11 23.77
N GLY A 980 8.44 49.10 24.44
CA GLY A 980 7.23 49.23 25.27
C GLY A 980 7.50 49.64 26.72
N ARG A 981 8.74 49.43 27.21
CA ARG A 981 9.22 49.81 28.55
C ARG A 981 9.75 51.25 28.58
N ASP A 982 10.45 51.69 27.53
CA ASP A 982 10.98 53.05 27.33
C ASP A 982 11.86 53.57 28.50
N ALA A 983 12.64 52.69 29.12
CA ALA A 983 13.60 53.05 30.17
C ALA A 983 14.95 53.55 29.58
N PRO A 984 15.77 54.29 30.35
CA PRO A 984 17.04 54.83 29.87
C PRO A 984 18.03 53.72 29.45
N GLY A 985 18.25 53.60 28.14
CA GLY A 985 19.11 52.59 27.52
C GLY A 985 18.35 51.56 26.65
N ASP A 986 17.05 51.35 26.92
CA ASP A 986 16.21 50.37 26.23
C ASP A 986 16.24 50.55 24.71
N ARG A 987 16.18 51.80 24.25
CA ARG A 987 16.20 52.14 22.83
C ARG A 987 17.48 51.69 22.12
N GLU A 988 18.64 51.94 22.73
CA GLU A 988 19.93 51.53 22.16
C GLU A 988 20.07 50.00 22.16
N HIS A 989 19.61 49.35 23.23
CA HIS A 989 19.62 47.89 23.30
C HIS A 989 18.67 47.26 22.26
N ALA A 990 17.46 47.80 22.10
CA ALA A 990 16.47 47.36 21.11
C ALA A 990 16.94 47.58 19.66
N GLU A 991 17.54 48.74 19.35
CA GLU A 991 18.08 49.01 18.01
C GLU A 991 19.26 48.07 17.66
N ASN A 992 20.09 47.69 18.65
CA ASN A 992 21.12 46.65 18.47
C ASN A 992 20.52 45.25 18.26
N LEU A 993 19.55 44.82 19.09
CA LEU A 993 18.88 43.52 18.96
C LEU A 993 18.17 43.39 17.60
N LEU A 994 17.52 44.45 17.10
CA LEU A 994 16.93 44.46 15.77
C LEU A 994 17.98 44.36 14.65
N ALA A 995 19.17 44.92 14.83
CA ALA A 995 20.25 44.80 13.84
C ALA A 995 20.78 43.36 13.74
N GLU A 996 20.96 42.67 14.86
CA GLU A 996 21.36 41.26 14.90
C GLU A 996 20.26 40.34 14.32
N ALA A 997 19.00 40.60 14.65
CA ALA A 997 17.85 39.88 14.11
C ALA A 997 17.71 40.09 12.59
N ALA A 998 17.93 41.32 12.10
CA ALA A 998 17.88 41.66 10.69
C ALA A 998 19.01 40.98 9.90
N ALA A 999 20.25 41.02 10.41
CA ALA A 999 21.40 40.36 9.77
C ALA A 999 21.21 38.83 9.70
N THR A 1000 20.69 38.22 10.77
CA THR A 1000 20.36 36.79 10.80
C THR A 1000 19.23 36.46 9.83
N GLY A 1001 18.18 37.30 9.80
CA GLY A 1001 17.05 37.14 8.90
C GLY A 1001 17.40 37.32 7.42
N GLU A 1002 18.29 38.25 7.07
CA GLU A 1002 18.82 38.41 5.71
C GLU A 1002 19.65 37.19 5.29
N GLN A 1003 20.59 36.75 6.13
CA GLN A 1003 21.43 35.58 5.84
C GLN A 1003 20.64 34.27 5.70
N LEU A 1004 19.46 34.18 6.33
CA LEU A 1004 18.55 33.03 6.26
C LEU A 1004 17.38 33.20 5.29
N GLY A 1005 17.20 34.37 4.66
CA GLY A 1005 16.06 34.64 3.78
C GLY A 1005 14.69 34.73 4.49
N MET A 1006 14.66 35.04 5.80
CA MET A 1006 13.45 35.16 6.63
C MET A 1006 12.69 36.46 6.32
N ARG A 1007 12.03 36.51 5.16
CA ARG A 1007 11.30 37.67 4.63
C ARG A 1007 10.23 38.20 5.61
N ALA A 1008 9.51 37.32 6.30
CA ALA A 1008 8.50 37.73 7.27
C ALA A 1008 9.09 38.44 8.50
N LEU A 1009 10.26 38.01 8.98
CA LEU A 1009 10.97 38.71 10.06
C LEU A 1009 11.48 40.08 9.57
N GLY A 1010 12.08 40.16 8.38
CA GLY A 1010 12.51 41.42 7.78
C GLY A 1010 11.38 42.45 7.65
N GLN A 1011 10.19 42.01 7.22
CA GLN A 1011 8.99 42.86 7.16
C GLN A 1011 8.53 43.34 8.55
N LYS A 1012 8.58 42.48 9.58
CA LYS A 1012 8.25 42.84 10.97
C LYS A 1012 9.23 43.88 11.52
N ILE A 1013 10.53 43.74 11.28
CA ILE A 1013 11.57 44.69 11.70
C ILE A 1013 11.40 46.04 10.98
N GLY A 1014 11.20 46.04 9.65
CA GLY A 1014 11.00 47.27 8.89
C GLY A 1014 9.77 48.08 9.30
N ALA A 1015 8.67 47.38 9.60
CA ALA A 1015 7.45 48.00 10.13
C ALA A 1015 7.65 48.61 11.53
N MET A 1016 8.48 47.99 12.38
CA MET A 1016 8.80 48.49 13.73
C MET A 1016 9.70 49.73 13.71
N LEU A 1017 10.68 49.76 12.81
CA LEU A 1017 11.60 50.90 12.64
C LEU A 1017 10.98 52.06 11.83
N GLY A 1018 9.76 51.89 11.29
CA GLY A 1018 9.09 52.90 10.45
C GLY A 1018 9.79 53.16 9.11
N THR A 1019 10.63 52.23 8.63
CA THR A 1019 11.56 52.45 7.52
C THR A 1019 10.97 52.22 6.13
N GLU A 1020 9.67 51.93 6.01
CA GLU A 1020 8.93 51.74 4.73
C GLU A 1020 9.01 52.96 3.77
N GLY A 1021 9.56 54.10 4.20
CA GLY A 1021 9.74 55.30 3.39
C GLY A 1021 11.13 55.56 2.79
N THR A 1022 12.21 54.86 3.18
CA THR A 1022 13.57 55.34 2.82
C THR A 1022 14.67 54.28 2.57
N ARG A 1023 15.20 54.32 1.34
CA ARG A 1023 16.46 53.70 0.84
C ARG A 1023 16.53 52.16 0.70
N LEU A 1024 16.05 51.70 -0.45
CA LEU A 1024 16.96 51.01 -1.38
C LEU A 1024 17.38 52.03 -2.46
N GLY A 1025 18.59 52.57 -2.34
CA GLY A 1025 19.11 53.64 -3.19
C GLY A 1025 19.82 53.09 -4.43
N ALA A 1026 19.57 53.67 -5.60
CA ALA A 1026 20.16 53.21 -6.85
C ALA A 1026 21.68 53.44 -6.91
N VAL A 1027 22.41 52.42 -7.36
CA VAL A 1027 23.74 52.57 -7.98
C VAL A 1027 23.56 52.32 -9.47
N THR A 1028 23.72 53.37 -10.28
CA THR A 1028 23.68 53.28 -11.74
C THR A 1028 24.97 52.65 -12.28
N MET A 1029 24.85 51.50 -12.95
CA MET A 1029 25.81 51.06 -13.97
C MET A 1029 25.29 51.49 -15.34
N GLN A 1030 26.19 51.96 -16.21
CA GLN A 1030 25.83 52.53 -17.51
C GLN A 1030 25.61 51.46 -18.60
N ASP A 1031 25.00 51.86 -19.71
CA ASP A 1031 24.69 51.02 -20.87
C ASP A 1031 25.86 50.15 -21.36
N GLY A 1032 25.65 48.84 -21.31
CA GLY A 1032 26.34 47.86 -22.14
C GLY A 1032 25.32 47.18 -23.06
N SER A 1033 25.16 47.69 -24.28
CA SER A 1033 24.04 47.31 -25.15
C SER A 1033 24.14 45.89 -25.73
N ALA A 1034 23.62 44.90 -25.01
CA ALA A 1034 23.29 43.58 -25.54
C ALA A 1034 21.80 43.55 -25.95
N LYS A 1035 21.51 43.14 -27.19
CA LYS A 1035 20.12 42.97 -27.66
C LYS A 1035 19.61 41.59 -27.29
N GLU A 1036 18.73 41.51 -26.29
CA GLU A 1036 17.83 40.37 -26.13
C GLU A 1036 16.40 40.74 -26.58
N PRO A 1037 15.62 39.79 -27.12
CA PRO A 1037 14.38 40.10 -27.82
C PRO A 1037 13.21 40.35 -26.86
N VAL A 1038 12.41 41.37 -27.17
CA VAL A 1038 11.09 41.56 -26.55
C VAL A 1038 10.15 40.45 -27.04
N ARG A 1039 10.09 39.34 -26.30
CA ARG A 1039 9.04 38.32 -26.47
C ARG A 1039 7.68 38.97 -26.21
N ARG A 1040 6.71 38.74 -27.09
CA ARG A 1040 5.32 39.18 -26.89
C ARG A 1040 4.61 38.21 -25.92
N GLY A 1041 3.76 38.74 -25.05
CA GLY A 1041 2.99 37.93 -24.11
C GLY A 1041 1.92 37.09 -24.80
N ASN A 1042 1.63 35.91 -24.26
CA ASN A 1042 0.60 35.02 -24.78
C ASN A 1042 -0.79 35.63 -24.57
N VAL A 1043 -1.75 35.33 -25.45
CA VAL A 1043 -3.11 35.92 -25.44
C VAL A 1043 -4.16 34.82 -25.51
N PHE A 1044 -5.24 34.93 -24.73
CA PHE A 1044 -6.35 33.96 -24.73
C PHE A 1044 -7.71 34.68 -24.80
N ARG A 1045 -7.94 35.45 -25.87
CA ARG A 1045 -9.05 36.41 -25.94
C ARG A 1045 -10.25 35.86 -26.69
N ARG A 1046 -11.45 36.07 -26.15
CA ARG A 1046 -12.72 35.77 -26.85
C ARG A 1046 -13.11 36.89 -27.82
N GLU A 1047 -13.36 36.52 -29.07
CA GLU A 1047 -13.81 37.39 -30.17
C GLU A 1047 -15.14 36.83 -30.74
N GLY A 1048 -16.24 37.12 -30.04
CA GLY A 1048 -17.59 36.71 -30.45
C GLY A 1048 -17.87 35.20 -30.29
N GLU A 1049 -18.00 34.49 -31.42
CA GLU A 1049 -18.15 33.03 -31.47
C GLU A 1049 -16.81 32.26 -31.42
N TYR A 1050 -15.68 32.97 -31.49
CA TYR A 1050 -14.34 32.36 -31.54
C TYR A 1050 -13.47 32.85 -30.39
N TRP A 1051 -12.42 32.10 -30.09
CA TRP A 1051 -11.31 32.48 -29.22
C TRP A 1051 -10.07 32.62 -30.08
N SER A 1052 -9.43 33.79 -30.03
CA SER A 1052 -8.14 34.06 -30.65
C SER A 1052 -7.05 33.81 -29.60
N ILE A 1053 -6.23 32.80 -29.88
CA ILE A 1053 -5.23 32.28 -28.96
C ILE A 1053 -3.85 32.53 -29.59
N THR A 1054 -2.97 33.20 -28.85
CA THR A 1054 -1.58 33.48 -29.26
C THR A 1054 -0.64 32.84 -28.26
N PHE A 1055 0.31 32.04 -28.74
CA PHE A 1055 1.34 31.37 -27.93
C PHE A 1055 2.66 31.37 -28.70
N GLU A 1056 3.74 31.86 -28.09
CA GLU A 1056 5.07 31.99 -28.71
C GLU A 1056 5.04 32.58 -30.15
N ASP A 1057 4.35 33.73 -30.29
CA ASP A 1057 4.09 34.48 -31.54
C ASP A 1057 3.18 33.80 -32.60
N GLU A 1058 2.92 32.49 -32.52
CA GLU A 1058 1.91 31.80 -33.34
C GLU A 1058 0.48 32.19 -32.86
N THR A 1059 -0.47 32.37 -33.78
CA THR A 1059 -1.86 32.78 -33.45
C THR A 1059 -2.89 32.02 -34.26
N PHE A 1060 -3.80 31.31 -33.57
CA PHE A 1060 -4.87 30.52 -34.18
C PHE A 1060 -6.25 30.83 -33.54
N ARG A 1061 -7.32 30.29 -34.13
CA ARG A 1061 -8.70 30.56 -33.70
C ARG A 1061 -9.51 29.28 -33.50
N LEU A 1062 -10.12 29.12 -32.33
CA LEU A 1062 -11.04 28.02 -32.02
C LEU A 1062 -12.48 28.51 -31.81
N LYS A 1063 -13.47 27.74 -32.28
CA LYS A 1063 -14.89 28.03 -32.04
C LYS A 1063 -15.27 27.76 -30.58
N ASP A 1064 -16.13 28.62 -30.02
CA ASP A 1064 -16.52 28.61 -28.61
C ASP A 1064 -16.94 27.22 -28.09
N SER A 1065 -16.46 26.88 -26.89
CA SER A 1065 -16.83 25.66 -26.19
C SER A 1065 -16.68 25.83 -24.68
N LYS A 1066 -17.44 25.08 -23.88
CA LYS A 1066 -17.40 25.16 -22.40
C LYS A 1066 -15.98 25.02 -21.84
N GLY A 1067 -15.16 24.15 -22.44
CA GLY A 1067 -13.77 23.96 -22.02
C GLY A 1067 -12.90 25.21 -22.21
N LEU A 1068 -13.11 26.01 -23.26
CA LEU A 1068 -12.35 27.25 -23.47
C LEU A 1068 -12.67 28.32 -22.40
N HIS A 1069 -13.92 28.39 -21.91
CA HIS A 1069 -14.26 29.27 -20.78
C HIS A 1069 -13.58 28.82 -19.48
N TYR A 1070 -13.54 27.50 -19.24
CA TYR A 1070 -12.84 26.95 -18.06
C TYR A 1070 -11.32 27.17 -18.16
N LEU A 1071 -10.73 26.98 -19.35
CA LEU A 1071 -9.32 27.28 -19.60
C LEU A 1071 -9.02 28.77 -19.38
N ALA A 1072 -9.86 29.68 -19.86
CA ALA A 1072 -9.70 31.12 -19.66
C ALA A 1072 -9.72 31.51 -18.16
N GLU A 1073 -10.69 31.00 -17.39
CA GLU A 1073 -10.79 31.27 -15.94
C GLU A 1073 -9.56 30.77 -15.18
N LEU A 1074 -9.04 29.59 -15.54
CA LEU A 1074 -7.81 29.02 -14.96
C LEU A 1074 -6.56 29.81 -15.37
N LEU A 1075 -6.41 30.17 -16.64
CA LEU A 1075 -5.27 30.96 -17.16
C LEU A 1075 -5.24 32.39 -16.58
N ALA A 1076 -6.41 32.97 -16.29
CA ALA A 1076 -6.54 34.27 -15.64
C ALA A 1076 -6.21 34.23 -14.13
N ASN A 1077 -6.12 33.04 -13.52
CA ASN A 1077 -5.84 32.83 -12.11
C ASN A 1077 -4.74 31.76 -11.88
N PRO A 1078 -3.49 31.97 -12.34
CA PRO A 1078 -2.41 30.99 -12.14
C PRO A 1078 -2.18 30.66 -10.65
N GLY A 1079 -1.93 29.38 -10.35
CA GLY A 1079 -1.75 28.85 -9.00
C GLY A 1079 -3.04 28.61 -8.21
N ARG A 1080 -4.21 29.10 -8.67
CA ARG A 1080 -5.47 29.02 -7.94
C ARG A 1080 -6.24 27.73 -8.21
N GLU A 1081 -6.71 27.07 -7.14
CA GLU A 1081 -7.70 26.00 -7.23
C GLU A 1081 -9.14 26.54 -7.33
N PHE A 1082 -9.93 25.94 -8.21
CA PHE A 1082 -11.37 26.16 -8.34
C PHE A 1082 -12.11 24.84 -8.16
N LEU A 1083 -13.15 24.80 -7.31
CA LEU A 1083 -14.05 23.65 -7.25
C LEU A 1083 -14.75 23.47 -8.61
N ALA A 1084 -14.88 22.25 -9.10
CA ALA A 1084 -15.49 21.98 -10.41
C ALA A 1084 -16.96 22.47 -10.49
N LEU A 1085 -17.67 22.50 -9.36
CA LEU A 1085 -19.02 23.07 -9.26
C LEU A 1085 -19.01 24.59 -9.48
N ASP A 1086 -18.01 25.29 -8.94
CA ASP A 1086 -17.86 26.75 -9.06
C ASP A 1086 -17.36 27.15 -10.46
N LEU A 1087 -16.46 26.37 -11.07
CA LEU A 1087 -16.12 26.52 -12.48
C LEU A 1087 -17.36 26.37 -13.39
N MET A 1088 -18.24 25.41 -13.07
CA MET A 1088 -19.48 25.19 -13.82
C MET A 1088 -20.54 26.29 -13.60
N THR A 1089 -20.51 27.05 -12.51
CA THR A 1089 -21.39 28.22 -12.30
C THR A 1089 -20.78 29.50 -12.87
N ALA A 1090 -19.49 29.75 -12.68
CA ALA A 1090 -18.75 30.86 -13.29
C ALA A 1090 -18.87 30.83 -14.83
N GLY A 1091 -18.64 29.66 -15.45
CA GLY A 1091 -18.81 29.44 -16.88
C GLY A 1091 -20.26 29.52 -17.41
N ARG A 1092 -21.26 29.69 -16.53
CA ARG A 1092 -22.62 30.10 -16.91
C ARG A 1092 -22.79 31.62 -16.84
N ALA A 1093 -22.21 32.28 -15.83
CA ALA A 1093 -22.27 33.74 -15.68
C ALA A 1093 -21.60 34.47 -16.84
N THR A 1094 -20.39 34.05 -17.24
CA THR A 1094 -19.64 34.61 -18.39
C THR A 1094 -20.33 34.39 -19.74
N ARG A 1095 -21.29 33.47 -19.82
CA ARG A 1095 -22.16 33.27 -21.00
C ARG A 1095 -23.42 34.15 -20.99
N SER A 1096 -23.81 34.70 -19.85
CA SER A 1096 -25.03 35.51 -19.69
C SER A 1096 -24.81 37.03 -19.77
N GLY A 1097 -23.55 37.49 -19.80
CA GLY A 1097 -23.22 38.92 -19.98
C GLY A 1097 -23.60 39.85 -18.82
N ALA A 1098 -24.00 39.32 -17.66
CA ALA A 1098 -24.46 40.09 -16.51
C ALA A 1098 -23.31 40.48 -15.56
N ASN A 1099 -23.29 41.74 -15.10
CA ASN A 1099 -22.24 42.27 -14.23
C ASN A 1099 -22.21 41.61 -12.83
N ALA A 1100 -21.24 40.75 -12.57
CA ALA A 1100 -21.08 39.98 -11.34
C ALA A 1100 -20.63 40.79 -10.10
N ARG A 1101 -20.86 42.12 -10.05
CA ARG A 1101 -20.32 43.04 -9.02
C ARG A 1101 -21.38 43.76 -8.18
N ALA A 1102 -22.67 43.46 -8.36
CA ALA A 1102 -23.80 44.21 -7.77
C ALA A 1102 -24.68 43.41 -6.78
N LEU A 1103 -24.23 42.26 -6.30
CA LEU A 1103 -25.01 41.32 -5.46
C LEU A 1103 -24.33 41.00 -4.11
N ARG A 1104 -23.61 41.98 -3.55
CA ARG A 1104 -22.95 41.87 -2.22
C ARG A 1104 -23.27 43.07 -1.31
N SER A 1105 -24.55 43.42 -1.21
CA SER A 1105 -25.09 44.33 -0.20
C SER A 1105 -26.59 44.05 0.01
N GLU A 1106 -27.07 44.28 1.23
CA GLU A 1106 -28.50 44.36 1.60
C GLU A 1106 -29.37 43.11 1.33
N THR A 1107 -29.36 42.15 2.26
CA THR A 1107 -30.48 42.00 3.23
C THR A 1107 -30.19 40.86 4.23
N GLY A 1108 -30.48 41.11 5.50
CA GLY A 1108 -30.36 40.08 6.54
C GLY A 1108 -31.68 39.31 6.71
N TYR A 1109 -31.76 38.10 6.17
CA TYR A 1109 -32.83 37.15 6.50
C TYR A 1109 -32.27 35.76 6.83
N THR A 1110 -32.65 35.25 8.00
CA THR A 1110 -32.28 33.91 8.47
C THR A 1110 -33.04 32.84 7.70
N LEU A 1111 -32.41 32.21 6.72
CA LEU A 1111 -32.89 30.95 6.16
C LEU A 1111 -32.69 29.82 7.19
N ARG A 1112 -33.70 29.62 8.04
CA ARG A 1112 -33.96 28.31 8.67
C ARG A 1112 -34.45 27.34 7.58
N GLY A 1113 -33.51 26.85 6.78
CA GLY A 1113 -33.68 25.66 5.95
C GLY A 1113 -32.90 24.51 6.58
N ASP A 1114 -33.46 23.31 6.55
CA ASP A 1114 -32.79 22.10 7.04
C ASP A 1114 -31.60 21.72 6.13
N PRO A 1115 -30.38 21.47 6.66
CA PRO A 1115 -29.29 20.89 5.87
C PRO A 1115 -29.60 19.49 5.29
N GLY A 1116 -30.61 18.79 5.83
CA GLY A 1116 -31.13 17.52 5.32
C GLY A 1116 -31.98 17.67 4.05
N GLY A 1117 -31.34 17.88 2.89
CA GLY A 1117 -32.03 18.14 1.61
C GLY A 1117 -31.65 17.25 0.42
N SER A 1118 -30.86 16.19 0.60
CA SER A 1118 -30.58 15.22 -0.47
C SER A 1118 -31.73 14.22 -0.59
N GLY A 1119 -32.48 14.31 -1.70
CA GLY A 1119 -33.59 13.40 -2.00
C GLY A 1119 -33.16 11.94 -2.17
N GLU A 1120 -34.12 11.05 -2.02
CA GLU A 1120 -33.97 9.60 -2.20
C GLU A 1120 -33.59 9.26 -3.66
N LEU A 1121 -32.81 8.18 -3.87
CA LEU A 1121 -32.40 7.74 -5.22
C LEU A 1121 -33.59 7.30 -6.10
N LEU A 1122 -34.68 6.86 -5.48
CA LEU A 1122 -35.98 6.60 -6.08
C LEU A 1122 -37.03 7.21 -5.14
N ASP A 1123 -38.06 7.88 -5.67
CA ASP A 1123 -39.17 8.34 -4.85
C ASP A 1123 -40.13 7.20 -4.45
N THR A 1124 -41.06 7.46 -3.53
CA THR A 1124 -42.05 6.48 -3.06
C THR A 1124 -42.85 5.85 -4.20
N ARG A 1125 -43.19 6.63 -5.23
CA ARG A 1125 -44.01 6.19 -6.35
C ARG A 1125 -43.24 5.29 -7.31
N ALA A 1126 -41.95 5.56 -7.52
CA ALA A 1126 -41.04 4.67 -8.24
C ALA A 1126 -40.86 3.35 -7.48
N LYS A 1127 -40.65 3.39 -6.15
CA LYS A 1127 -40.56 2.17 -5.31
C LYS A 1127 -41.82 1.32 -5.35
N GLU A 1128 -43.00 1.94 -5.40
CA GLU A 1128 -44.28 1.24 -5.58
C GLU A 1128 -44.39 0.61 -6.98
N ALA A 1129 -43.99 1.32 -8.04
CA ALA A 1129 -43.98 0.78 -9.40
C ALA A 1129 -43.01 -0.43 -9.57
N TYR A 1130 -41.78 -0.34 -9.05
CA TYR A 1130 -40.84 -1.47 -9.09
C TYR A 1130 -41.36 -2.69 -8.32
N ARG A 1131 -41.99 -2.49 -7.15
CA ARG A 1131 -42.62 -3.60 -6.40
C ARG A 1131 -43.80 -4.21 -7.15
N GLY A 1132 -44.63 -3.39 -7.79
CA GLY A 1132 -45.72 -3.86 -8.65
C GLY A 1132 -45.20 -4.75 -9.78
N ARG A 1133 -44.20 -4.28 -10.54
CA ARG A 1133 -43.63 -5.06 -11.65
C ARG A 1133 -42.93 -6.33 -11.18
N LEU A 1134 -42.30 -6.34 -10.01
CA LEU A 1134 -41.73 -7.57 -9.43
C LEU A 1134 -42.82 -8.61 -9.09
N GLN A 1135 -43.98 -8.20 -8.55
CA GLN A 1135 -45.10 -9.11 -8.30
C GLN A 1135 -45.80 -9.58 -9.58
N GLU A 1136 -45.87 -8.73 -10.61
CA GLU A 1136 -46.29 -9.15 -11.95
C GLU A 1136 -45.34 -10.21 -12.50
N LEU A 1137 -44.02 -10.01 -12.41
CA LEU A 1137 -43.01 -10.95 -12.90
C LEU A 1137 -43.00 -12.27 -12.14
N GLU A 1138 -43.18 -12.26 -10.82
CA GLU A 1138 -43.40 -13.49 -10.02
C GLU A 1138 -44.63 -14.25 -10.55
N SER A 1139 -45.72 -13.55 -10.84
CA SER A 1139 -46.93 -14.16 -11.43
C SER A 1139 -46.72 -14.66 -12.87
N GLU A 1140 -45.93 -13.95 -13.69
CA GLU A 1140 -45.58 -14.36 -15.06
C GLU A 1140 -44.61 -15.56 -15.08
N ILE A 1141 -43.77 -15.74 -14.05
CA ILE A 1141 -42.92 -16.92 -13.86
C ILE A 1141 -43.79 -18.11 -13.47
N ASP A 1142 -44.64 -17.98 -12.44
CA ASP A 1142 -45.53 -19.06 -12.00
C ASP A 1142 -46.45 -19.55 -13.15
N GLU A 1143 -47.07 -18.63 -13.91
CA GLU A 1143 -47.87 -18.97 -15.10
C GLU A 1143 -47.07 -19.59 -16.26
N ALA A 1144 -45.76 -19.33 -16.35
CA ALA A 1144 -44.89 -19.94 -17.36
C ALA A 1144 -44.41 -21.34 -16.93
N GLU A 1145 -44.09 -21.53 -15.65
CA GLU A 1145 -43.70 -22.82 -15.09
C GLU A 1145 -44.88 -23.81 -15.06
N GLU A 1146 -46.10 -23.39 -14.70
CA GLU A 1146 -47.32 -24.21 -14.82
C GLU A 1146 -47.58 -24.69 -16.27
N ARG A 1147 -47.06 -23.97 -17.27
CA ARG A 1147 -47.23 -24.28 -18.70
C ARG A 1147 -45.98 -24.87 -19.37
N ALA A 1148 -44.91 -25.08 -18.60
CA ALA A 1148 -43.59 -25.52 -19.08
C ALA A 1148 -42.98 -24.62 -20.19
N ASP A 1149 -43.31 -23.33 -20.21
CA ASP A 1149 -42.74 -22.33 -21.14
C ASP A 1149 -41.41 -21.80 -20.58
N HIS A 1150 -40.37 -22.63 -20.66
CA HIS A 1150 -39.05 -22.35 -20.09
C HIS A 1150 -38.38 -21.10 -20.68
N GLU A 1151 -38.64 -20.76 -21.95
CA GLU A 1151 -38.12 -19.54 -22.56
C GLU A 1151 -38.80 -18.28 -22.00
N ARG A 1152 -40.09 -18.35 -21.65
CA ARG A 1152 -40.79 -17.24 -21.00
C ARG A 1152 -40.37 -17.09 -19.54
N ALA A 1153 -40.28 -18.19 -18.81
CA ALA A 1153 -39.81 -18.19 -17.42
C ALA A 1153 -38.40 -17.59 -17.31
N ALA A 1154 -37.46 -18.02 -18.17
CA ALA A 1154 -36.10 -17.47 -18.21
C ALA A 1154 -36.08 -15.94 -18.44
N ARG A 1155 -36.84 -15.43 -19.42
CA ARG A 1155 -36.90 -13.99 -19.70
C ARG A 1155 -37.52 -13.18 -18.56
N ALA A 1156 -38.53 -13.71 -17.88
CA ALA A 1156 -39.14 -13.06 -16.72
C ALA A 1156 -38.21 -13.09 -15.49
N LEU A 1157 -37.43 -14.17 -15.30
CA LEU A 1157 -36.36 -14.26 -14.29
C LEU A 1157 -35.25 -13.23 -14.55
N ASP A 1158 -34.79 -13.08 -15.80
CA ASP A 1158 -33.79 -12.08 -16.18
C ASP A 1158 -34.27 -10.63 -15.93
N GLU A 1159 -35.52 -10.32 -16.29
CA GLU A 1159 -36.13 -9.01 -16.00
C GLU A 1159 -36.26 -8.77 -14.49
N ARG A 1160 -36.76 -9.77 -13.73
CA ARG A 1160 -36.89 -9.71 -12.27
C ARG A 1160 -35.55 -9.44 -11.60
N ASP A 1161 -34.50 -10.17 -11.99
CA ASP A 1161 -33.18 -10.05 -11.39
C ASP A 1161 -32.49 -8.74 -11.79
N LEU A 1162 -32.79 -8.19 -12.98
CA LEU A 1162 -32.33 -6.85 -13.37
C LEU A 1162 -33.00 -5.77 -12.50
N LEU A 1163 -34.32 -5.80 -12.36
CA LEU A 1163 -35.07 -4.85 -11.52
C LEU A 1163 -34.69 -4.98 -10.04
N ALA A 1164 -34.43 -6.19 -9.55
CA ALA A 1164 -33.95 -6.44 -8.19
C ALA A 1164 -32.52 -5.87 -7.98
N ARG A 1165 -31.63 -5.99 -8.98
CA ARG A 1165 -30.30 -5.35 -8.95
C ARG A 1165 -30.41 -3.82 -8.92
N GLU A 1166 -31.26 -3.21 -9.74
CA GLU A 1166 -31.49 -1.75 -9.71
C GLU A 1166 -32.03 -1.29 -8.34
N LEU A 1167 -33.01 -2.01 -7.78
CA LEU A 1167 -33.57 -1.71 -6.46
C LEU A 1167 -32.52 -1.85 -5.34
N ALA A 1168 -31.65 -2.87 -5.42
CA ALA A 1168 -30.55 -3.09 -4.48
C ALA A 1168 -29.39 -2.07 -4.62
N VAL A 1169 -29.27 -1.39 -5.76
CA VAL A 1169 -28.40 -0.21 -5.89
C VAL A 1169 -29.00 0.98 -5.14
N ALA A 1170 -30.32 1.21 -5.26
CA ALA A 1170 -31.03 2.34 -4.65
C ALA A 1170 -31.32 2.20 -3.14
N ILE A 1171 -31.50 0.98 -2.62
CA ILE A 1171 -31.88 0.71 -1.23
C ILE A 1171 -30.81 -0.12 -0.52
N GLY A 1172 -30.39 0.31 0.67
CA GLY A 1172 -29.41 -0.39 1.50
C GLY A 1172 -29.98 -1.54 2.32
N ILE A 1173 -29.09 -2.42 2.80
CA ILE A 1173 -29.41 -3.56 3.67
C ILE A 1173 -30.22 -3.08 4.88
N GLY A 1174 -31.36 -3.73 5.14
CA GLY A 1174 -32.32 -3.32 6.17
C GLY A 1174 -33.37 -2.29 5.72
N GLY A 1175 -33.52 -2.05 4.41
CA GLY A 1175 -34.63 -1.28 3.85
C GLY A 1175 -34.54 0.23 4.04
N ARG A 1176 -33.31 0.78 4.18
CA ARG A 1176 -33.05 2.22 4.27
C ARG A 1176 -32.50 2.72 2.94
N ASP A 1177 -33.03 3.84 2.44
CA ASP A 1177 -32.63 4.38 1.15
C ASP A 1177 -31.16 4.84 1.12
N ARG A 1178 -30.48 4.58 -0.01
CA ARG A 1178 -29.21 5.22 -0.32
C ARG A 1178 -29.45 6.62 -0.90
N ARG A 1179 -28.55 7.54 -0.59
CA ARG A 1179 -28.54 8.90 -1.14
C ARG A 1179 -27.71 8.95 -2.41
N ALA A 1180 -28.11 9.80 -3.35
CA ALA A 1180 -27.42 9.96 -4.62
C ALA A 1180 -26.00 10.57 -4.45
N PRO A 1181 -25.04 10.27 -5.36
CA PRO A 1181 -23.73 10.91 -5.35
C PRO A 1181 -23.84 12.43 -5.54
N SER A 1182 -22.94 13.17 -4.89
CA SER A 1182 -23.06 14.62 -4.75
C SER A 1182 -22.89 15.40 -6.07
N ASP A 1183 -23.46 16.61 -6.13
CA ASP A 1183 -23.34 17.48 -7.30
C ASP A 1183 -21.90 17.89 -7.63
N ALA A 1184 -20.99 17.86 -6.64
CA ALA A 1184 -19.57 18.08 -6.86
C ALA A 1184 -18.96 17.00 -7.78
N GLU A 1185 -19.39 15.75 -7.66
CA GLU A 1185 -18.89 14.64 -8.48
C GLU A 1185 -19.42 14.73 -9.93
N ARG A 1186 -20.70 15.08 -10.09
CA ARG A 1186 -21.27 15.37 -11.42
C ARG A 1186 -20.60 16.57 -12.08
N ALA A 1187 -20.25 17.61 -11.30
CA ALA A 1187 -19.49 18.75 -11.81
C ALA A 1187 -18.05 18.37 -12.20
N ARG A 1188 -17.34 17.60 -11.35
CA ARG A 1188 -15.98 17.08 -11.60
C ARG A 1188 -15.87 16.40 -12.96
N VAL A 1189 -16.74 15.43 -13.22
CA VAL A 1189 -16.74 14.66 -14.48
C VAL A 1189 -17.02 15.57 -15.68
N ASN A 1190 -18.00 16.48 -15.57
CA ASN A 1190 -18.36 17.38 -16.67
C ASN A 1190 -17.30 18.45 -16.98
N VAL A 1191 -16.66 19.05 -15.97
CA VAL A 1191 -15.57 20.03 -16.17
C VAL A 1191 -14.33 19.33 -16.74
N THR A 1192 -13.95 18.18 -16.18
CA THR A 1192 -12.82 17.38 -16.68
C THR A 1192 -13.01 16.99 -18.15
N LYS A 1193 -14.21 16.50 -18.52
CA LYS A 1193 -14.54 16.16 -19.91
C LYS A 1193 -14.47 17.37 -20.82
N ALA A 1194 -15.04 18.51 -20.41
CA ALA A 1194 -15.04 19.74 -21.20
C ALA A 1194 -13.63 20.31 -21.43
N ILE A 1195 -12.77 20.34 -20.40
CA ILE A 1195 -11.37 20.79 -20.53
C ILE A 1195 -10.61 19.86 -21.47
N LYS A 1196 -10.72 18.53 -21.31
CA LYS A 1196 -10.07 17.56 -22.21
C LYS A 1196 -10.50 17.72 -23.67
N THR A 1197 -11.79 17.99 -23.94
CA THR A 1197 -12.26 18.28 -25.31
C THR A 1197 -11.71 19.59 -25.88
N ALA A 1198 -11.50 20.63 -25.06
CA ALA A 1198 -10.86 21.87 -25.53
C ALA A 1198 -9.35 21.68 -25.78
N LEU A 1199 -8.64 20.96 -24.90
CA LEU A 1199 -7.23 20.62 -25.09
C LEU A 1199 -7.00 19.77 -26.35
N ALA A 1200 -7.88 18.81 -26.65
CA ALA A 1200 -7.81 18.03 -27.89
C ALA A 1200 -7.86 18.93 -29.15
N ARG A 1201 -8.76 19.93 -29.19
CA ARG A 1201 -8.84 20.91 -30.28
C ARG A 1201 -7.66 21.87 -30.35
N ILE A 1202 -7.01 22.15 -29.21
CA ILE A 1202 -5.75 22.89 -29.20
C ILE A 1202 -4.65 22.03 -29.82
N ARG A 1203 -4.56 20.73 -29.50
CA ARG A 1203 -3.58 19.80 -30.09
C ARG A 1203 -3.68 19.69 -31.61
N GLU A 1204 -4.89 19.81 -32.16
CA GLU A 1204 -5.16 19.81 -33.61
C GLU A 1204 -4.70 21.08 -34.34
N GLN A 1205 -4.35 22.15 -33.62
CA GLN A 1205 -3.98 23.46 -34.20
C GLN A 1205 -2.58 23.91 -33.78
N GLU A 1206 -2.22 23.75 -32.50
CA GLU A 1206 -0.96 24.18 -31.93
C GLU A 1206 -0.44 23.15 -30.88
N PRO A 1207 0.41 22.19 -31.30
CA PRO A 1207 0.88 21.10 -30.45
C PRO A 1207 1.76 21.51 -29.27
N ALA A 1208 2.57 22.57 -29.37
CA ALA A 1208 3.42 23.04 -28.27
C ALA A 1208 2.57 23.67 -27.16
N LEU A 1209 1.57 24.48 -27.51
CA LEU A 1209 0.59 24.98 -26.54
C LEU A 1209 -0.19 23.83 -25.88
N TRP A 1210 -0.53 22.78 -26.63
CA TRP A 1210 -1.16 21.60 -26.02
C TRP A 1210 -0.27 20.93 -24.98
N HIS A 1211 1.02 20.69 -25.27
CA HIS A 1211 1.96 20.13 -24.29
C HIS A 1211 2.08 21.02 -23.05
N HIS A 1212 2.18 22.34 -23.23
CA HIS A 1212 2.20 23.30 -22.12
C HIS A 1212 0.96 23.16 -21.22
N LEU A 1213 -0.24 23.29 -21.81
CA LEU A 1213 -1.49 23.26 -21.04
C LEU A 1213 -1.80 21.88 -20.46
N ALA A 1214 -1.41 20.78 -21.11
CA ALA A 1214 -1.63 19.43 -20.61
C ALA A 1214 -0.77 19.11 -19.37
N ASN A 1215 0.43 19.66 -19.28
CA ASN A 1215 1.33 19.45 -18.13
C ASN A 1215 1.03 20.41 -16.95
N THR A 1216 0.56 21.61 -17.25
CA THR A 1216 0.31 22.69 -16.28
C THR A 1216 -1.11 22.71 -15.72
N ILE A 1217 -2.12 22.20 -16.44
CA ILE A 1217 -3.51 22.20 -15.98
C ILE A 1217 -3.86 20.89 -15.28
N ARG A 1218 -4.33 21.00 -14.03
CA ARG A 1218 -4.82 19.88 -13.22
C ARG A 1218 -6.34 19.88 -13.24
N THR A 1219 -6.94 18.70 -13.42
CA THR A 1219 -8.39 18.51 -13.44
C THR A 1219 -8.83 17.38 -12.51
N GLY A 1220 -9.56 17.73 -11.46
CA GLY A 1220 -10.18 16.82 -10.51
C GLY A 1220 -11.39 17.49 -9.86
N THR A 1221 -11.71 17.14 -8.61
CA THR A 1221 -12.77 17.82 -7.84
C THR A 1221 -12.50 19.32 -7.74
N PHE A 1222 -11.21 19.67 -7.66
CA PHE A 1222 -10.69 21.01 -7.95
C PHE A 1222 -9.93 20.99 -9.29
N CYS A 1223 -9.90 22.12 -9.99
CA CYS A 1223 -9.08 22.34 -11.18
C CYS A 1223 -8.21 23.58 -10.99
N SER A 1224 -6.99 23.59 -11.55
CA SER A 1224 -6.02 24.68 -11.45
C SER A 1224 -5.12 24.75 -12.69
N TYR A 1225 -4.55 25.93 -12.96
CA TYR A 1225 -3.42 26.11 -13.89
C TYR A 1225 -2.18 26.46 -13.07
N VAL A 1226 -1.14 25.63 -13.14
CA VAL A 1226 0.13 25.82 -12.44
C VAL A 1226 1.24 25.95 -13.49
N PRO A 1227 1.74 27.16 -13.79
CA PRO A 1227 2.80 27.36 -14.79
C PRO A 1227 4.04 26.53 -14.50
N ASP A 1228 4.72 26.04 -15.55
CA ASP A 1228 6.03 25.40 -15.39
C ASP A 1228 7.09 26.47 -15.03
N PRO A 1229 7.78 26.37 -13.89
CA PRO A 1229 8.81 27.34 -13.51
C PRO A 1229 10.03 27.35 -14.45
N ARG A 1230 10.18 26.33 -15.32
CA ARG A 1230 11.21 26.27 -16.37
C ARG A 1230 10.80 27.04 -17.63
N VAL A 1231 9.51 27.31 -17.82
CA VAL A 1231 8.93 27.97 -19.02
C VAL A 1231 7.96 29.08 -18.58
N PRO A 1232 8.48 30.19 -18.01
CA PRO A 1232 7.67 31.27 -17.46
C PRO A 1232 6.79 31.92 -18.53
N THR A 1233 5.48 31.65 -18.46
CA THR A 1233 4.50 31.94 -19.52
C THR A 1233 3.34 32.77 -18.97
N THR A 1234 3.45 34.08 -19.15
CA THR A 1234 2.40 35.06 -18.82
C THR A 1234 1.30 35.08 -19.88
N TRP A 1235 0.04 35.09 -19.40
CA TRP A 1235 -1.17 35.08 -20.24
C TRP A 1235 -1.96 36.38 -20.09
N HIS A 1236 -2.38 36.94 -21.23
CA HIS A 1236 -3.36 38.01 -21.33
C HIS A 1236 -4.71 37.44 -21.81
N VAL A 1237 -5.58 37.09 -20.86
CA VAL A 1237 -6.95 36.60 -21.10
C VAL A 1237 -7.88 37.78 -21.37
#